data_AF-A0A660UVM1-F1
#
_entry.id   AF-A0A660UVM1-F1
#
_cell.length_a   1.000
_cell.length_b   1.000
_cell.length_c   1.000
_cell.angle_alpha   90.00
_cell.angle_beta   90.00
_cell.angle_gamma   90.00
#
_symmetry.space_group_name_H-M   'P 1'
#
loop_
_entity.id
_entity.type
_entity.pdbx_description
1 polymer ?
#
loop_
_entity_poly.entity_id
_entity_poly.type
_entity_poly.pdbx_seq_one_letter_code
_entity_poly.pdbx_strand_id
1 'polypeptide(L)'
;MKPVRSFFIFSYGLFTITAQTLLFREFITTFEGNDIAVGIFFASWFLWVGIGAFIVYRSKSLADRLERHIELLLLAYIPAFILQWMLILHGRQLAGIQSYEMFPTALMIVMSALVNAPLSCITGLFFPTAAGWSRRDDTLAVSRVYILEAAGSFCGGLGVTILLTFGAGSARIFFIIALIISLAALGVRLTSRRRLTAVFPAAISLGILYCLVAGLDSNVMQRVRLAKWSKLLPETAFEGSFSTAQAEYLYGSYQGQWLTVRQGSVAEAIPDVESAGRVVAICLSQNPKARKVLVIGSGLGLCRRLLRLEQIEKVTWAYPDTEYANKVEQFVPPRFRITDKRFDRLATDVRGLSAQKRQSYKSAAAQAARSYDITIINLPDATNSVLNRYYTLEFYRQISKSLAPQGVLAVRISGGENIMGTELVSLGASTKLTLQKVFSQIVITPGEATWLLASDSPLLTGEPGTLMDRFSAIKGAAEIFPPEGLMSVYLPDRAAKALDAYASADMPPKLLVNRDARPLASMYALLLSAKQSGAPATKLVKYLAVAGLWPFIIPLFVFAVLRAVYVWKGRVELAPPTGSPWAFNGTFLVFSAGWVGIGVVIVLMYLYQTRFGSLYLHVGVISSIFMVGLTCGGVLTRYFLVSRNIRTATLLLVSVIVHAVILGAAAAWPLEDWTRATFAVIFVSAGLCTGAYFPLAAARLADVGVETGRAASRLEMSDHIGAAAGAFLTALVIVPVLGITLTLVVFILLMLVNVLLAALKERRPEPGMFAEMPAVVTRRLGYVMFGIGVCVILWSNLLAHSANILTPALPQQTVQALAAGLDFEKDSAVINQP
;
A
#
# COMPACT_ATOMS: atom_id res chain seq x y z
N MET A 1 30.03 23.67 -18.81
CA MET A 1 29.25 23.87 -17.56
C MET A 1 27.84 23.30 -17.66
N LYS A 2 27.00 23.70 -18.64
CA LYS A 2 25.62 23.20 -18.78
C LYS A 2 25.43 21.66 -18.71
N PRO A 3 26.24 20.80 -19.38
CA PRO A 3 26.07 19.34 -19.29
C PRO A 3 26.38 18.79 -17.89
N VAL A 4 27.43 19.31 -17.24
CA VAL A 4 27.80 18.93 -15.86
C VAL A 4 26.68 19.31 -14.88
N ARG A 5 26.07 20.49 -15.03
CA ARG A 5 24.92 20.91 -14.22
C ARG A 5 23.69 20.01 -14.45
N SER A 6 23.39 19.68 -15.70
CA SER A 6 22.29 18.77 -16.03
C SER A 6 22.51 17.39 -15.42
N PHE A 7 23.71 16.82 -15.54
CA PHE A 7 24.05 15.53 -14.95
C PHE A 7 23.98 15.56 -13.42
N PHE A 8 24.39 16.66 -12.79
CA PHE A 8 24.27 16.85 -11.35
C PHE A 8 22.81 16.77 -10.87
N ILE A 9 21.89 17.49 -11.52
CA ILE A 9 20.45 17.44 -11.20
C ILE A 9 19.85 16.06 -11.51
N PHE A 10 20.25 15.45 -12.61
CA PHE A 10 19.84 14.10 -12.98
C PHE A 10 20.29 13.07 -11.92
N SER A 11 21.53 13.18 -11.42
CA SER A 11 22.06 12.28 -10.39
C SER A 11 21.32 12.37 -9.06
N TYR A 12 20.76 13.54 -8.75
CA TYR A 12 19.91 13.76 -7.58
C TYR A 12 18.60 12.95 -7.66
N GLY A 13 17.86 13.03 -8.77
CA GLY A 13 16.65 12.22 -8.96
C GLY A 13 16.96 10.72 -8.95
N LEU A 14 18.05 10.35 -9.63
CA LEU A 14 18.55 8.98 -9.69
C LEU A 14 18.89 8.41 -8.31
N PHE A 15 19.51 9.19 -7.42
CA PHE A 15 19.77 8.78 -6.03
C PHE A 15 18.47 8.69 -5.22
N THR A 16 17.61 9.71 -5.30
CA THR A 16 16.41 9.84 -4.44
C THR A 16 15.49 8.64 -4.58
N ILE A 17 15.17 8.22 -5.81
CA ILE A 17 14.28 7.06 -6.03
C ILE A 17 14.96 5.72 -5.67
N THR A 18 16.27 5.60 -5.91
CA THR A 18 17.04 4.41 -5.59
C THR A 18 17.05 4.21 -4.09
N ALA A 19 17.35 5.29 -3.37
CA ALA A 19 17.33 5.32 -1.92
C ALA A 19 15.93 5.06 -1.35
N GLN A 20 14.89 5.70 -1.89
CA GLN A 20 13.50 5.46 -1.48
C GLN A 20 13.13 3.98 -1.65
N THR A 21 13.51 3.36 -2.77
CA THR A 21 13.22 1.93 -3.04
C THR A 21 13.94 1.02 -2.04
N LEU A 22 15.22 1.26 -1.75
CA LEU A 22 15.97 0.47 -0.78
C LEU A 22 15.44 0.64 0.65
N LEU A 23 15.19 1.89 1.07
CA LEU A 23 14.69 2.19 2.42
C LEU A 23 13.25 1.70 2.62
N PHE A 24 12.41 1.76 1.59
CA PHE A 24 11.04 1.23 1.64
C PHE A 24 11.04 -0.28 1.92
N ARG A 25 11.94 -1.04 1.27
CA ARG A 25 12.06 -2.50 1.47
C ARG A 25 12.47 -2.86 2.91
N GLU A 26 13.34 -2.05 3.50
CA GLU A 26 13.73 -2.19 4.91
C GLU A 26 12.60 -1.76 5.85
N PHE A 27 11.90 -0.68 5.50
CA PHE A 27 10.77 -0.15 6.27
C PHE A 27 9.65 -1.17 6.42
N ILE A 28 9.17 -1.77 5.32
CA ILE A 28 8.11 -2.78 5.39
C ILE A 28 8.52 -4.06 6.15
N THR A 29 9.82 -4.29 6.34
CA THR A 29 10.33 -5.40 7.14
C THR A 29 10.26 -5.08 8.64
N THR A 30 10.53 -3.84 9.03
CA THR A 30 10.45 -3.39 10.43
C THR A 30 9.00 -3.13 10.88
N PHE A 31 8.17 -2.59 10.00
CA PHE A 31 6.81 -2.14 10.28
C PHE A 31 5.72 -3.09 9.71
N GLU A 32 5.96 -4.40 9.76
CA GLU A 32 4.98 -5.50 9.54
C GLU A 32 4.35 -5.63 8.14
N GLY A 33 4.69 -4.75 7.20
CA GLY A 33 4.37 -4.93 5.77
C GLY A 33 2.87 -4.97 5.42
N ASN A 34 2.02 -4.39 6.27
CA ASN A 34 0.60 -4.20 5.99
C ASN A 34 0.35 -2.97 5.09
N ASP A 35 -0.86 -2.83 4.53
CA ASP A 35 -1.17 -1.74 3.59
C ASP A 35 -1.15 -0.35 4.28
N ILE A 36 -1.37 -0.29 5.60
CA ILE A 36 -1.25 0.94 6.40
C ILE A 36 0.21 1.43 6.42
N ALA A 37 1.17 0.53 6.67
CA ALA A 37 2.59 0.85 6.72
C ALA A 37 3.07 1.44 5.38
N VAL A 38 2.59 0.91 4.24
CA VAL A 38 2.90 1.45 2.91
C VAL A 38 2.42 2.90 2.77
N GLY A 39 1.16 3.17 3.15
CA GLY A 39 0.60 4.51 3.11
C GLY A 39 1.35 5.51 3.99
N ILE A 40 1.66 5.12 5.23
CA ILE A 40 2.38 5.97 6.20
C ILE A 40 3.82 6.24 5.74
N PHE A 41 4.50 5.26 5.14
CA PHE A 41 5.85 5.46 4.60
C PHE A 41 5.87 6.61 3.59
N PHE A 42 5.01 6.54 2.57
CA PHE A 42 4.94 7.59 1.55
C PHE A 42 4.45 8.92 2.14
N ALA A 43 3.46 8.89 3.04
CA ALA A 43 2.97 10.09 3.71
C ALA A 43 4.07 10.83 4.48
N SER A 44 4.81 10.11 5.32
CA SER A 44 5.91 10.67 6.12
C SER A 44 7.10 11.09 5.26
N TRP A 45 7.44 10.33 4.21
CA TRP A 45 8.46 10.71 3.25
C TRP A 45 8.14 12.07 2.62
N PHE A 46 6.98 12.20 1.98
CA PHE A 46 6.61 13.44 1.30
C PHE A 46 6.38 14.60 2.26
N LEU A 47 5.90 14.36 3.48
CA LEU A 47 5.77 15.39 4.51
C LEU A 47 7.12 16.10 4.75
N TRP A 48 8.20 15.34 4.92
CA TRP A 48 9.53 15.90 5.15
C TRP A 48 10.14 16.57 3.93
N VAL A 49 9.85 16.09 2.72
CA VAL A 49 10.22 16.83 1.49
C VAL A 49 9.53 18.19 1.46
N GLY A 50 8.22 18.23 1.78
CA GLY A 50 7.48 19.49 1.88
C GLY A 50 8.03 20.44 2.95
N ILE A 51 8.39 19.92 4.13
CA ILE A 51 9.02 20.69 5.22
C ILE A 51 10.40 21.22 4.79
N GLY A 52 11.22 20.41 4.11
CA GLY A 52 12.50 20.86 3.56
C GLY A 52 12.33 22.03 2.59
N ALA A 53 11.38 21.94 1.66
CA ALA A 53 11.08 23.03 0.74
C ALA A 53 10.60 24.30 1.46
N PHE A 54 9.79 24.15 2.51
CA PHE A 54 9.33 25.25 3.36
C PHE A 54 10.48 25.94 4.11
N ILE A 55 11.48 25.20 4.60
CA ILE A 55 12.66 25.77 5.27
C ILE A 55 13.42 26.70 4.32
N VAL A 56 13.62 26.30 3.05
CA VAL A 56 14.25 27.15 2.03
C VAL A 56 13.38 28.36 1.70
N TYR A 57 12.06 28.17 1.59
CA TYR A 57 11.12 29.28 1.35
C TYR A 57 11.21 30.37 2.42
N ARG A 58 11.33 29.97 3.71
CA ARG A 58 11.28 30.88 4.85
C ARG A 58 12.58 31.66 5.07
N SER A 59 13.73 31.10 4.70
CA SER A 59 15.05 31.67 4.98
C SER A 59 15.88 31.91 3.71
N LYS A 60 15.86 33.16 3.23
CA LYS A 60 16.68 33.58 2.08
C LYS A 60 18.18 33.41 2.33
N SER A 61 18.65 33.72 3.54
CA SER A 61 20.06 33.54 3.89
C SER A 61 20.50 32.08 3.84
N LEU A 62 19.61 31.14 4.17
CA LEU A 62 19.90 29.72 4.05
C LEU A 62 19.92 29.30 2.58
N ALA A 63 18.92 29.71 1.80
CA ALA A 63 18.86 29.46 0.36
C ALA A 63 20.15 29.90 -0.34
N ASP A 64 20.60 31.14 -0.12
CA ASP A 64 21.84 31.68 -0.70
C ASP A 64 23.08 30.89 -0.26
N ARG A 65 23.10 30.38 0.99
CA ARG A 65 24.22 29.58 1.50
C ARG A 65 24.26 28.19 0.86
N LEU A 66 23.10 27.56 0.71
CA LEU A 66 22.94 26.25 0.08
C LEU A 66 23.26 26.33 -1.42
N GLU A 67 22.83 27.37 -2.13
CA GLU A 67 23.16 27.58 -3.54
C GLU A 67 24.68 27.70 -3.78
N ARG A 68 25.39 28.36 -2.86
CA ARG A 68 26.86 28.47 -2.91
C ARG A 68 27.61 27.16 -2.65
N HIS A 69 26.97 26.20 -1.97
CA HIS A 69 27.57 24.93 -1.56
C HIS A 69 26.68 23.74 -1.97
N ILE A 70 26.09 23.82 -3.16
CA ILE A 70 25.09 22.85 -3.62
C ILE A 70 25.66 21.42 -3.70
N GLU A 71 26.96 21.28 -4.01
CA GLU A 71 27.64 19.99 -4.00
C GLU A 71 27.77 19.38 -2.59
N LEU A 72 27.94 20.18 -1.54
CA LEU A 72 27.93 19.67 -0.16
C LEU A 72 26.53 19.19 0.23
N LEU A 73 25.49 19.89 -0.25
CA LEU A 73 24.11 19.46 -0.06
C LEU A 73 23.84 18.13 -0.80
N LEU A 74 24.39 17.93 -1.99
CA LEU A 74 24.30 16.63 -2.68
C LEU A 74 25.05 15.53 -1.91
N LEU A 75 26.26 15.81 -1.39
CA LEU A 75 27.03 14.84 -0.61
C LEU A 75 26.36 14.48 0.73
N ALA A 76 25.51 15.35 1.28
CA ALA A 76 24.76 15.09 2.52
C ALA A 76 23.77 13.91 2.40
N TYR A 77 23.42 13.48 1.19
CA TYR A 77 22.61 12.28 0.95
C TYR A 77 23.25 11.00 1.49
N ILE A 78 24.58 10.90 1.46
CA ILE A 78 25.32 9.70 1.89
C ILE A 78 25.12 9.47 3.39
N PRO A 79 25.49 10.39 4.30
CA PRO A 79 25.26 10.20 5.73
C PRO A 79 23.77 10.16 6.09
N ALA A 80 22.91 10.89 5.38
CA ALA A 80 21.48 10.88 5.64
C ALA A 80 20.82 9.53 5.31
N PHE A 81 21.25 8.87 4.23
CA PHE A 81 20.80 7.52 3.91
C PHE A 81 21.22 6.52 4.99
N ILE A 82 22.48 6.56 5.42
CA ILE A 82 23.00 5.68 6.47
C ILE A 82 22.21 5.89 7.77
N LEU A 83 22.01 7.15 8.17
CA LEU A 83 21.24 7.49 9.36
C LEU A 83 19.80 6.98 9.27
N GLN A 84 19.10 7.25 8.16
CA GLN A 84 17.72 6.79 7.96
C GLN A 84 17.62 5.26 7.92
N TRP A 85 18.56 4.56 7.29
CA TRP A 85 18.61 3.09 7.32
C TRP A 85 18.78 2.57 8.74
N MET A 86 19.70 3.15 9.53
CA MET A 86 19.89 2.76 10.93
C MET A 86 18.66 3.04 11.79
N LEU A 87 17.98 4.17 11.59
CA LEU A 87 16.72 4.49 12.28
C LEU A 87 15.61 3.48 11.95
N ILE A 88 15.48 3.09 10.67
CA ILE A 88 14.51 2.07 10.24
C ILE A 88 14.87 0.70 10.81
N LEU A 89 16.14 0.30 10.81
CA LEU A 89 16.57 -0.99 11.32
C LEU A 89 16.26 -1.13 12.83
N HIS A 90 16.44 -0.07 13.60
CA HIS A 90 16.21 -0.05 15.04
C HIS A 90 14.83 0.51 15.43
N GLY A 91 13.92 0.73 14.46
CA GLY A 91 12.64 1.41 14.69
C GLY A 91 11.78 0.81 15.79
N ARG A 92 11.76 -0.53 15.93
CA ARG A 92 11.03 -1.22 17.03
C ARG A 92 11.66 -0.98 18.39
N GLN A 93 12.99 -1.02 18.48
CA GLN A 93 13.72 -0.75 19.73
C GLN A 93 13.57 0.70 20.16
N LEU A 94 13.64 1.64 19.21
CA LEU A 94 13.38 3.06 19.46
C LEU A 94 11.95 3.32 19.95
N ALA A 95 11.01 2.48 19.53
CA ALA A 95 9.61 2.52 19.96
C ALA A 95 9.35 1.79 21.29
N GLY A 96 10.34 1.07 21.85
CA GLY A 96 10.19 0.25 23.05
C GLY A 96 9.33 -1.00 22.86
N ILE A 97 9.12 -1.46 21.63
CA ILE A 97 8.23 -2.58 21.30
C ILE A 97 9.02 -3.88 21.27
N GLN A 98 8.52 -4.90 21.97
CA GLN A 98 9.14 -6.23 21.97
C GLN A 98 8.90 -6.95 20.63
N SER A 99 9.74 -7.92 20.29
CA SER A 99 9.67 -8.56 18.97
C SER A 99 8.42 -9.44 18.75
N TYR A 100 7.75 -9.87 19.82
CA TYR A 100 6.52 -10.67 19.77
C TYR A 100 5.24 -9.83 19.85
N GLU A 101 5.35 -8.51 20.08
CA GLU A 101 4.20 -7.61 20.13
C GLU A 101 3.85 -7.08 18.74
N MET A 102 2.57 -6.83 18.46
CA MET A 102 2.19 -6.10 17.24
C MET A 102 2.58 -4.64 17.34
N PHE A 103 3.04 -4.04 16.24
CA PHE A 103 3.42 -2.64 16.19
C PHE A 103 2.17 -1.75 16.30
N PRO A 104 2.01 -0.95 17.37
CA PRO A 104 0.77 -0.21 17.53
C PRO A 104 0.59 0.85 16.45
N THR A 105 -0.59 0.96 15.84
CA THR A 105 -0.79 1.82 14.65
C THR A 105 -0.49 3.30 14.94
N ALA A 106 -0.87 3.81 16.11
CA ALA A 106 -0.58 5.20 16.49
C ALA A 106 0.93 5.45 16.61
N LEU A 107 1.65 4.53 17.24
CA LEU A 107 3.10 4.62 17.38
C LEU A 107 3.80 4.41 16.03
N MET A 108 3.25 3.57 15.15
CA MET A 108 3.73 3.39 13.78
C MET A 108 3.71 4.71 13.02
N ILE A 109 2.64 5.51 13.11
CA ILE A 109 2.57 6.83 12.47
C ILE A 109 3.68 7.75 12.97
N VAL A 110 3.84 7.85 14.29
CA VAL A 110 4.85 8.72 14.92
C VAL A 110 6.27 8.28 14.57
N MET A 111 6.57 7.00 14.71
CA MET A 111 7.88 6.45 14.40
C MET A 111 8.22 6.55 12.93
N SER A 112 7.25 6.36 12.03
CA SER A 112 7.46 6.53 10.60
C SER A 112 7.84 7.97 10.25
N ALA A 113 7.17 8.95 10.87
CA ALA A 113 7.55 10.35 10.74
C ALA A 113 8.99 10.58 11.23
N LEU A 114 9.39 10.01 12.36
CA LEU A 114 10.76 10.17 12.87
C LEU A 114 11.81 9.53 11.96
N VAL A 115 11.64 8.26 11.59
CA VAL A 115 12.66 7.51 10.85
C VAL A 115 12.85 8.02 9.43
N ASN A 116 11.79 8.55 8.78
CA ASN A 116 11.87 9.04 7.40
C ASN A 116 12.39 10.48 7.24
N ALA A 117 12.68 11.18 8.34
CA ALA A 117 13.09 12.58 8.32
C ALA A 117 14.43 12.86 7.59
N PRO A 118 15.53 12.10 7.80
CA PRO A 118 16.87 12.56 7.40
C PRO A 118 17.04 12.79 5.90
N LEU A 119 16.72 11.81 5.07
CA LEU A 119 16.95 11.90 3.62
C LEU A 119 15.86 12.73 2.93
N SER A 120 14.62 12.57 3.38
CA SER A 120 13.46 13.26 2.81
C SER A 120 13.54 14.76 3.02
N CYS A 121 14.00 15.22 4.19
CA CYS A 121 14.18 16.65 4.46
C CYS A 121 15.26 17.27 3.55
N ILE A 122 16.40 16.57 3.37
CA ILE A 122 17.46 17.03 2.46
C ILE A 122 16.96 17.12 1.01
N THR A 123 16.12 16.18 0.60
CA THR A 123 15.44 16.21 -0.70
C THR A 123 14.62 17.47 -0.90
N GLY A 124 13.82 17.85 0.10
CA GLY A 124 13.07 19.10 0.09
C GLY A 124 13.94 20.36 0.06
N LEU A 125 15.12 20.33 0.68
CA LEU A 125 16.08 21.43 0.62
C LEU A 125 16.74 21.56 -0.77
N PHE A 126 16.96 20.44 -1.44
CA PHE A 126 17.76 20.38 -2.66
C PHE A 126 17.02 20.94 -3.87
N PHE A 127 15.77 20.52 -4.12
CA PHE A 127 15.03 20.92 -5.33
C PHE A 127 14.94 22.45 -5.52
N PRO A 128 14.49 23.24 -4.52
CA PRO A 128 14.38 24.68 -4.71
C PRO A 128 15.75 25.37 -4.87
N THR A 129 16.76 24.86 -4.17
CA THR A 129 18.16 25.32 -4.27
C THR A 129 18.70 25.06 -5.67
N ALA A 130 18.44 23.89 -6.26
CA ALA A 130 18.85 23.54 -7.62
C ALA A 130 18.17 24.40 -8.68
N ALA A 131 16.89 24.74 -8.47
CA ALA A 131 16.13 25.64 -9.34
C ALA A 131 16.68 27.08 -9.28
N GLY A 132 16.99 27.59 -8.08
CA GLY A 132 17.64 28.88 -7.88
C GLY A 132 19.02 28.95 -8.55
N TRP A 133 19.85 27.92 -8.34
CA TRP A 133 21.17 27.79 -8.95
C TRP A 133 21.13 27.73 -10.49
N SER A 134 20.07 27.17 -11.07
CA SER A 134 19.87 27.02 -12.52
C SER A 134 19.18 28.23 -13.18
N ARG A 135 18.78 29.25 -12.42
CA ARG A 135 18.01 30.42 -12.91
C ARG A 135 18.66 31.15 -14.08
N ARG A 136 20.00 31.16 -14.17
CA ARG A 136 20.74 31.86 -15.24
C ARG A 136 20.75 31.09 -16.57
N ASP A 137 20.39 29.82 -16.55
CA ASP A 137 20.53 28.95 -17.72
C ASP A 137 19.23 28.77 -18.53
N ASP A 138 18.07 29.14 -17.97
CA ASP A 138 16.75 28.86 -18.53
C ASP A 138 15.67 29.82 -17.98
N THR A 139 14.74 30.29 -18.83
CA THR A 139 13.61 31.15 -18.42
C THR A 139 12.58 30.39 -17.58
N LEU A 140 12.43 29.08 -17.80
CA LEU A 140 11.62 28.19 -16.98
C LEU A 140 12.52 27.18 -16.24
N ALA A 141 13.51 27.69 -15.52
CA ALA A 141 14.47 26.88 -14.76
C ALA A 141 13.79 25.86 -13.83
N VAL A 142 12.71 26.24 -13.15
CA VAL A 142 11.91 25.35 -12.27
C VAL A 142 11.40 24.13 -13.03
N SER A 143 10.82 24.33 -14.22
CA SER A 143 10.32 23.24 -15.06
C SER A 143 11.46 22.35 -15.58
N ARG A 144 12.62 22.93 -15.89
CA ARG A 144 13.79 22.15 -16.34
C ARG A 144 14.36 21.27 -15.22
N VAL A 145 14.45 21.77 -13.99
CA VAL A 145 14.92 20.97 -12.85
C VAL A 145 13.99 19.80 -12.60
N TYR A 146 12.68 20.04 -12.58
CA TYR A 146 11.65 19.00 -12.44
C TYR A 146 11.76 17.89 -13.49
N ILE A 147 11.94 18.24 -14.77
CA ILE A 147 12.11 17.27 -15.85
C ILE A 147 13.40 16.45 -15.70
N LEU A 148 14.51 17.09 -15.33
CA LEU A 148 15.80 16.41 -15.17
C LEU A 148 15.81 15.47 -13.96
N GLU A 149 15.22 15.90 -12.85
CA GLU A 149 15.00 15.06 -11.68
C GLU A 149 14.14 13.85 -12.03
N ALA A 150 12.98 14.06 -12.68
CA ALA A 150 12.07 12.99 -13.07
C ALA A 150 12.76 11.97 -14.01
N ALA A 151 13.57 12.44 -14.95
CA ALA A 151 14.37 11.57 -15.83
C ALA A 151 15.43 10.78 -15.04
N GLY A 152 16.08 11.42 -14.05
CA GLY A 152 16.99 10.77 -13.11
C GLY A 152 16.28 9.66 -12.33
N SER A 153 15.10 9.98 -11.77
CA SER A 153 14.25 9.05 -11.03
C SER A 153 13.74 7.88 -11.89
N PHE A 154 13.46 8.12 -13.18
CA PHE A 154 13.17 7.03 -14.10
C PHE A 154 14.35 6.04 -14.20
N CYS A 155 15.56 6.54 -14.46
CA CYS A 155 16.75 5.70 -14.58
C CYS A 155 17.16 5.03 -13.26
N GLY A 156 17.01 5.74 -12.13
CA GLY A 156 17.29 5.20 -10.80
C GLY A 156 16.39 4.03 -10.43
N GLY A 157 15.06 4.18 -10.62
CA GLY A 157 14.09 3.12 -10.32
C GLY A 157 14.29 1.86 -11.19
N LEU A 158 14.67 2.05 -12.46
CA LEU A 158 14.94 0.96 -13.38
C LEU A 158 16.26 0.28 -13.01
N GLY A 159 17.30 1.08 -12.73
CA GLY A 159 18.62 0.60 -12.33
C GLY A 159 18.58 -0.22 -11.04
N VAL A 160 17.90 0.26 -10.00
CA VAL A 160 17.78 -0.48 -8.72
C VAL A 160 17.05 -1.81 -8.92
N THR A 161 15.94 -1.84 -9.67
CA THR A 161 15.22 -3.10 -9.92
C THR A 161 16.07 -4.09 -10.72
N ILE A 162 16.79 -3.63 -11.75
CA ILE A 162 17.70 -4.50 -12.53
C ILE A 162 18.80 -5.08 -11.63
N LEU A 163 19.46 -4.24 -10.83
CA LEU A 163 20.53 -4.68 -9.93
C LEU A 163 20.02 -5.67 -8.86
N LEU A 164 18.84 -5.44 -8.29
CA LEU A 164 18.21 -6.37 -7.34
C LEU A 164 17.83 -7.70 -8.00
N THR A 165 17.37 -7.66 -9.26
CA THR A 165 17.02 -8.87 -10.04
C THR A 165 18.24 -9.74 -10.27
N PHE A 166 19.40 -9.13 -10.50
CA PHE A 166 20.69 -9.84 -10.61
C PHE A 166 21.32 -10.21 -9.25
N GLY A 167 20.60 -10.04 -8.14
CA GLY A 167 21.05 -10.46 -6.81
C GLY A 167 22.01 -9.50 -6.11
N ALA A 168 22.16 -8.26 -6.57
CA ALA A 168 22.96 -7.27 -5.85
C ALA A 168 22.31 -6.91 -4.51
N GLY A 169 23.08 -6.97 -3.41
CA GLY A 169 22.60 -6.57 -2.08
C GLY A 169 22.32 -5.07 -1.96
N SER A 170 21.42 -4.68 -1.05
CA SER A 170 21.04 -3.27 -0.83
C SER A 170 22.25 -2.36 -0.53
N ALA A 171 23.24 -2.85 0.23
CA ALA A 171 24.47 -2.10 0.53
C ALA A 171 25.32 -1.83 -0.73
N ARG A 172 25.43 -2.79 -1.65
CA ARG A 172 26.18 -2.64 -2.90
C ARG A 172 25.56 -1.58 -3.79
N ILE A 173 24.23 -1.62 -3.92
CA ILE A 173 23.48 -0.62 -4.70
C ILE A 173 23.65 0.76 -4.07
N PHE A 174 23.60 0.86 -2.75
CA PHE A 174 23.89 2.11 -2.05
C PHE A 174 25.30 2.64 -2.35
N PHE A 175 26.33 1.80 -2.33
CA PHE A 175 27.68 2.25 -2.66
C PHE A 175 27.83 2.69 -4.12
N ILE A 176 27.19 1.99 -5.07
CA ILE A 176 27.16 2.41 -6.48
C ILE A 176 26.52 3.80 -6.60
N ILE A 177 25.38 4.01 -5.95
CA ILE A 177 24.66 5.27 -6.07
C ILE A 177 25.38 6.43 -5.35
N ALA A 178 26.02 6.16 -4.21
CA ALA A 178 26.87 7.08 -3.49
C ALA A 178 28.11 7.49 -4.30
N LEU A 179 28.68 6.55 -5.08
CA LEU A 179 29.78 6.85 -5.99
C LEU A 179 29.31 7.81 -7.11
N ILE A 180 28.13 7.59 -7.68
CA ILE A 180 27.60 8.44 -8.76
C ILE A 180 27.43 9.89 -8.27
N ILE A 181 26.80 10.10 -7.10
CA ILE A 181 26.58 11.46 -6.58
C ILE A 181 27.87 12.14 -6.13
N SER A 182 28.85 11.39 -5.61
CA SER A 182 30.16 11.95 -5.23
C SER A 182 30.99 12.35 -6.45
N LEU A 183 30.93 11.59 -7.54
CA LEU A 183 31.53 11.95 -8.83
C LEU A 183 30.82 13.16 -9.48
N ALA A 184 29.48 13.26 -9.36
CA ALA A 184 28.75 14.44 -9.84
C ALA A 184 29.15 15.71 -9.07
N ALA A 185 29.28 15.63 -7.74
CA ALA A 185 29.79 16.71 -6.90
C ALA A 185 31.23 17.09 -7.26
N LEU A 186 32.10 16.10 -7.51
CA LEU A 186 33.47 16.31 -7.98
C LEU A 186 33.50 17.05 -9.32
N GLY A 187 32.69 16.64 -10.29
CA GLY A 187 32.61 17.28 -11.61
C GLY A 187 32.22 18.76 -11.55
N VAL A 188 31.29 19.11 -10.66
CA VAL A 188 30.93 20.52 -10.41
C VAL A 188 32.09 21.32 -9.82
N ARG A 189 32.87 20.74 -8.89
CA ARG A 189 34.03 21.42 -8.27
C ARG A 189 35.22 21.55 -9.22
N LEU A 190 35.50 20.55 -10.05
CA LEU A 190 36.58 20.61 -11.06
C LEU A 190 36.35 21.68 -12.12
N THR A 191 35.07 21.95 -12.43
CA THR A 191 34.67 23.01 -13.38
C THR A 191 34.51 24.39 -12.73
N SER A 192 34.70 24.51 -11.41
CA SER A 192 34.64 25.76 -10.67
C SER A 192 36.02 26.42 -10.50
N ARG A 193 36.05 27.72 -10.19
CA ARG A 193 37.30 28.47 -9.88
C ARG A 193 38.00 27.99 -8.60
N ARG A 194 37.31 27.23 -7.74
CA ARG A 194 37.80 26.76 -6.42
C ARG A 194 38.28 25.29 -6.44
N ARG A 195 39.18 24.94 -7.37
CA ARG A 195 39.61 23.53 -7.59
C ARG A 195 40.24 22.85 -6.38
N LEU A 196 40.92 23.58 -5.49
CA LEU A 196 41.53 23.02 -4.27
C LEU A 196 40.51 22.37 -3.31
N THR A 197 39.24 22.78 -3.38
CA THR A 197 38.15 22.16 -2.59
C THR A 197 37.62 20.85 -3.19
N ALA A 198 38.11 20.41 -4.35
CA ALA A 198 37.75 19.14 -4.99
C ALA A 198 38.33 17.92 -4.26
N VAL A 199 39.32 18.11 -3.38
CA VAL A 199 39.94 17.03 -2.58
C VAL A 199 38.90 16.29 -1.75
N PHE A 200 37.93 17.00 -1.17
CA PHE A 200 36.92 16.39 -0.31
C PHE A 200 35.96 15.44 -1.08
N PRO A 201 35.29 15.86 -2.17
CA PRO A 201 34.52 14.94 -3.02
C PRO A 201 35.35 13.80 -3.61
N ALA A 202 36.61 14.06 -3.97
CA ALA A 202 37.51 13.04 -4.51
C ALA A 202 37.86 11.96 -3.46
N ALA A 203 38.17 12.36 -2.22
CA ALA A 203 38.44 11.44 -1.12
C ALA A 203 37.22 10.56 -0.80
N ILE A 204 36.02 11.13 -0.79
CA ILE A 204 34.77 10.36 -0.62
C ILE A 204 34.60 9.36 -1.77
N SER A 205 34.79 9.79 -3.02
CA SER A 205 34.67 8.92 -4.19
C SER A 205 35.64 7.74 -4.13
N LEU A 206 36.91 8.00 -3.78
CA LEU A 206 37.94 6.98 -3.61
C LEU A 206 37.63 6.03 -2.45
N GLY A 207 37.15 6.55 -1.32
CA GLY A 207 36.74 5.73 -0.17
C GLY A 207 35.58 4.78 -0.50
N ILE A 208 34.57 5.25 -1.23
CA ILE A 208 33.44 4.43 -1.68
C ILE A 208 33.90 3.38 -2.69
N LEU A 209 34.76 3.76 -3.63
CA LEU A 209 35.34 2.84 -4.60
C LEU A 209 36.14 1.73 -3.90
N TYR A 210 36.94 2.08 -2.89
CA TYR A 210 37.64 1.10 -2.06
C TYR A 210 36.65 0.15 -1.37
N CYS A 211 35.56 0.66 -0.79
CA CYS A 211 34.54 -0.18 -0.15
C CYS A 211 33.90 -1.19 -1.11
N LEU A 212 33.65 -0.79 -2.36
CA LEU A 212 33.13 -1.66 -3.42
C LEU A 212 34.14 -2.74 -3.85
N VAL A 213 35.40 -2.36 -4.04
CA VAL A 213 36.46 -3.28 -4.49
C VAL A 213 36.85 -4.27 -3.38
N ALA A 214 36.87 -3.82 -2.13
CA ALA A 214 37.16 -4.66 -0.96
C ALA A 214 35.99 -5.55 -0.53
N GLY A 215 34.82 -5.45 -1.17
CA GLY A 215 33.66 -6.28 -0.86
C GLY A 215 33.01 -6.00 0.50
N LEU A 216 33.20 -4.80 1.07
CA LEU A 216 32.67 -4.43 2.38
C LEU A 216 31.13 -4.40 2.43
N ASP A 217 30.47 -4.31 1.28
CA ASP A 217 29.01 -4.39 1.14
C ASP A 217 28.44 -5.72 1.66
N SER A 218 29.14 -6.82 1.41
CA SER A 218 28.74 -8.16 1.87
C SER A 218 28.74 -8.26 3.40
N ASN A 219 29.80 -7.74 4.04
CA ASN A 219 29.96 -7.69 5.49
C ASN A 219 28.86 -6.83 6.16
N VAL A 220 28.55 -5.67 5.56
CA VAL A 220 27.45 -4.81 6.03
C VAL A 220 26.13 -5.57 5.96
N MET A 221 25.84 -6.24 4.84
CA MET A 221 24.59 -6.99 4.70
C MET A 221 24.47 -8.16 5.65
N GLN A 222 25.56 -8.88 5.93
CA GLN A 222 25.55 -9.97 6.91
C GLN A 222 25.18 -9.46 8.31
N ARG A 223 25.75 -8.32 8.74
CA ARG A 223 25.40 -7.69 10.03
C ARG A 223 23.94 -7.24 10.07
N VAL A 224 23.44 -6.65 8.99
CA VAL A 224 22.03 -6.25 8.90
C VAL A 224 21.10 -7.46 9.02
N ARG A 225 21.42 -8.58 8.36
CA ARG A 225 20.62 -9.82 8.44
C ARG A 225 20.64 -10.44 9.83
N LEU A 226 21.82 -10.50 10.46
CA LEU A 226 21.96 -10.95 11.84
C LEU A 226 21.12 -10.07 12.79
N ALA A 227 21.18 -8.75 12.64
CA ALA A 227 20.37 -7.82 13.42
C ALA A 227 18.86 -7.95 13.17
N LYS A 228 18.43 -8.40 11.99
CA LYS A 228 17.01 -8.72 11.72
C LYS A 228 16.61 -10.04 12.39
N TRP A 229 17.47 -11.05 12.31
CA TRP A 229 17.24 -12.38 12.89
C TRP A 229 17.21 -12.35 14.43
N SER A 230 18.20 -11.68 15.03
CA SER A 230 18.41 -11.60 16.48
C SER A 230 17.26 -10.93 17.23
N LYS A 231 16.34 -10.26 16.51
CA LYS A 231 15.10 -9.74 17.09
C LYS A 231 14.17 -10.86 17.54
N LEU A 232 14.06 -11.96 16.78
CA LEU A 232 13.10 -13.03 17.06
C LEU A 232 13.76 -14.27 17.65
N LEU A 233 14.97 -14.58 17.20
CA LEU A 233 15.65 -15.85 17.47
C LEU A 233 17.11 -15.62 17.84
N PRO A 234 17.74 -16.51 18.63
CA PRO A 234 19.15 -16.36 19.00
C PRO A 234 20.07 -16.32 17.78
N GLU A 235 21.15 -15.55 17.86
CA GLU A 235 22.14 -15.42 16.77
C GLU A 235 22.75 -16.76 16.34
N THR A 236 22.93 -17.68 17.29
CA THR A 236 23.46 -19.03 17.05
C THR A 236 22.56 -19.89 16.18
N ALA A 237 21.29 -19.56 16.06
CA ALA A 237 20.33 -20.28 15.23
C ALA A 237 20.34 -19.81 13.76
N PHE A 238 21.01 -18.71 13.42
CA PHE A 238 21.03 -18.17 12.06
C PHE A 238 21.93 -18.98 11.13
N GLU A 239 21.38 -19.50 10.03
CA GLU A 239 22.14 -20.29 9.05
C GLU A 239 22.36 -19.53 7.74
N GLY A 240 21.42 -18.68 7.33
CA GLY A 240 21.57 -17.93 6.10
C GLY A 240 20.33 -17.19 5.63
N SER A 241 20.37 -16.75 4.38
CA SER A 241 19.27 -16.02 3.75
C SER A 241 19.20 -16.28 2.25
N PHE A 242 18.01 -16.15 1.68
CA PHE A 242 17.82 -16.07 0.24
C PHE A 242 16.74 -15.05 -0.09
N SER A 243 16.78 -14.51 -1.32
CA SER A 243 15.81 -13.53 -1.79
C SER A 243 14.97 -14.08 -2.93
N THR A 244 13.75 -13.58 -2.97
CA THR A 244 12.82 -13.71 -4.09
C THR A 244 12.45 -12.32 -4.60
N ALA A 245 11.72 -12.27 -5.70
CA ALA A 245 11.10 -11.04 -6.18
C ALA A 245 10.07 -10.45 -5.20
N GLN A 246 9.64 -11.21 -4.18
CA GLN A 246 8.60 -10.80 -3.25
C GLN A 246 9.10 -10.45 -1.84
N ALA A 247 10.21 -11.04 -1.38
CA ALA A 247 10.78 -10.78 -0.06
C ALA A 247 12.22 -11.31 0.08
N GLU A 248 12.90 -10.89 1.16
CA GLU A 248 14.07 -11.58 1.70
C GLU A 248 13.60 -12.55 2.79
N TYR A 249 14.08 -13.80 2.71
CA TYR A 249 13.83 -14.85 3.71
C TYR A 249 15.12 -15.15 4.45
N LEU A 250 15.05 -15.10 5.78
CA LEU A 250 16.11 -15.55 6.67
C LEU A 250 15.76 -16.96 7.14
N TYR A 251 16.74 -17.86 7.28
CA TYR A 251 16.49 -19.21 7.74
C TYR A 251 17.52 -19.69 8.76
N GLY A 252 17.10 -20.66 9.56
CA GLY A 252 17.90 -21.19 10.65
C GLY A 252 17.20 -22.31 11.40
N SER A 253 17.94 -23.01 12.26
CA SER A 253 17.43 -24.11 13.08
C SER A 253 17.42 -23.74 14.56
N TYR A 254 16.26 -23.84 15.21
CA TYR A 254 16.09 -23.58 16.64
C TYR A 254 15.18 -24.63 17.29
N GLN A 255 15.59 -25.16 18.45
CA GLN A 255 14.86 -26.20 19.20
C GLN A 255 14.39 -27.40 18.36
N GLY A 256 15.24 -27.87 17.44
CA GLY A 256 14.91 -29.01 16.57
C GLY A 256 13.96 -28.70 15.41
N GLN A 257 13.47 -27.47 15.29
CA GLN A 257 12.70 -26.98 14.14
C GLN A 257 13.59 -26.18 13.20
N TRP A 258 13.31 -26.28 11.90
CA TRP A 258 13.82 -25.37 10.89
C TRP A 258 12.78 -24.27 10.66
N LEU A 259 13.24 -23.02 10.71
CA LEU A 259 12.41 -21.83 10.68
C LEU A 259 12.80 -20.97 9.49
N THR A 260 11.80 -20.37 8.84
CA THR A 260 12.02 -19.24 7.94
C THR A 260 11.34 -18.00 8.47
N VAL A 261 12.02 -16.86 8.40
CA VAL A 261 11.55 -15.56 8.84
C VAL A 261 11.42 -14.65 7.64
N ARG A 262 10.29 -13.97 7.53
CA ARG A 262 9.97 -12.96 6.51
C ARG A 262 9.30 -11.77 7.19
N GLN A 263 9.69 -10.55 6.82
CA GLN A 263 9.04 -9.31 7.29
C GLN A 263 8.89 -9.22 8.83
N GLY A 264 9.87 -9.76 9.58
CA GLY A 264 9.84 -9.74 11.04
C GLY A 264 8.88 -10.74 11.68
N SER A 265 8.44 -11.77 10.95
CA SER A 265 7.61 -12.86 11.50
C SER A 265 8.02 -14.23 10.93
N VAL A 266 7.70 -15.30 11.64
CA VAL A 266 7.94 -16.68 11.17
C VAL A 266 6.98 -17.00 10.02
N ALA A 267 7.52 -17.40 8.87
CA ALA A 267 6.78 -17.75 7.66
C ALA A 267 6.50 -19.27 7.55
N GLU A 268 7.48 -20.10 7.93
CA GLU A 268 7.37 -21.56 7.99
C GLU A 268 8.13 -22.06 9.22
N ALA A 269 7.58 -23.08 9.87
CA ALA A 269 8.20 -23.81 10.97
C ALA A 269 8.02 -25.31 10.76
N ILE A 270 9.13 -26.07 10.72
CA ILE A 270 9.10 -27.50 10.40
C ILE A 270 9.99 -28.29 11.38
N PRO A 271 9.49 -29.34 12.06
CA PRO A 271 8.13 -29.85 11.96
C PRO A 271 7.15 -29.08 12.85
N ASP A 272 5.97 -28.76 12.31
CA ASP A 272 4.80 -28.30 13.07
C ASP A 272 3.82 -29.48 13.22
N VAL A 273 4.10 -30.41 14.14
CA VAL A 273 3.37 -31.69 14.21
C VAL A 273 1.94 -31.51 14.70
N GLU A 274 1.76 -30.71 15.74
CA GLU A 274 0.48 -30.57 16.46
C GLU A 274 -0.53 -29.75 15.66
N SER A 275 -0.15 -28.54 15.22
CA SER A 275 -1.05 -27.68 14.46
C SER A 275 -1.38 -28.29 13.09
N ALA A 276 -0.38 -28.87 12.39
CA ALA A 276 -0.65 -29.61 11.15
C ALA A 276 -1.59 -30.80 11.37
N GLY A 277 -1.37 -31.61 12.42
CA GLY A 277 -2.22 -32.76 12.73
C GLY A 277 -3.68 -32.36 12.97
N ARG A 278 -3.90 -31.30 13.75
CA ARG A 278 -5.24 -30.74 14.00
C ARG A 278 -5.91 -30.27 12.70
N VAL A 279 -5.20 -29.57 11.82
CA VAL A 279 -5.75 -29.12 10.53
C VAL A 279 -6.08 -30.28 9.60
N VAL A 280 -5.23 -31.32 9.55
CA VAL A 280 -5.55 -32.55 8.81
C VAL A 280 -6.83 -33.19 9.31
N ALA A 281 -6.99 -33.31 10.63
CA ALA A 281 -8.18 -33.88 11.26
C ALA A 281 -9.44 -33.07 10.96
N ILE A 282 -9.37 -31.74 11.07
CA ILE A 282 -10.47 -30.82 10.72
C ILE A 282 -10.93 -31.06 9.28
N CYS A 283 -10.00 -31.16 8.32
CA CYS A 283 -10.35 -31.23 6.91
C CYS A 283 -10.78 -32.65 6.47
N LEU A 284 -10.02 -33.69 6.85
CA LEU A 284 -10.31 -35.06 6.40
C LEU A 284 -11.54 -35.67 7.07
N SER A 285 -11.92 -35.23 8.28
CA SER A 285 -13.18 -35.67 8.88
C SER A 285 -14.42 -35.24 8.07
N GLN A 286 -14.34 -34.12 7.33
CA GLN A 286 -15.41 -33.67 6.43
C GLN A 286 -15.49 -34.50 5.14
N ASN A 287 -14.35 -34.97 4.63
CA ASN A 287 -14.29 -35.84 3.45
C ASN A 287 -13.26 -36.97 3.66
N PRO A 288 -13.65 -38.08 4.31
CA PRO A 288 -12.72 -39.15 4.67
C PRO A 288 -12.19 -39.91 3.45
N LYS A 289 -12.87 -39.82 2.29
CA LYS A 289 -12.46 -40.45 1.03
C LYS A 289 -11.55 -39.55 0.18
N ALA A 290 -11.14 -38.38 0.69
CA ALA A 290 -10.30 -37.46 -0.04
C ALA A 290 -8.92 -38.08 -0.37
N ARG A 291 -8.53 -37.95 -1.63
CA ARG A 291 -7.27 -38.47 -2.20
C ARG A 291 -6.37 -37.35 -2.71
N LYS A 292 -6.96 -36.26 -3.20
CA LYS A 292 -6.23 -35.13 -3.80
C LYS A 292 -6.46 -33.86 -2.99
N VAL A 293 -5.38 -33.33 -2.40
CA VAL A 293 -5.45 -32.15 -1.52
C VAL A 293 -4.62 -31.00 -2.08
N LEU A 294 -5.19 -29.79 -2.12
CA LEU A 294 -4.50 -28.55 -2.42
C LEU A 294 -4.29 -27.76 -1.12
N VAL A 295 -3.04 -27.43 -0.78
CA VAL A 295 -2.68 -26.59 0.36
C VAL A 295 -2.16 -25.26 -0.13
N ILE A 296 -2.77 -24.16 0.31
CA ILE A 296 -2.42 -22.78 -0.05
C ILE A 296 -1.92 -22.05 1.19
N GLY A 297 -0.69 -21.51 1.13
CA GLY A 297 -0.09 -20.73 2.22
C GLY A 297 0.99 -21.50 2.99
N SER A 298 1.18 -21.15 4.25
CA SER A 298 2.14 -21.84 5.13
C SER A 298 1.66 -23.27 5.34
N GLY A 299 2.47 -24.26 5.01
CA GLY A 299 1.91 -25.60 4.87
C GLY A 299 2.89 -26.72 4.59
N LEU A 300 4.20 -26.52 4.62
CA LEU A 300 5.13 -27.63 4.42
C LEU A 300 4.98 -28.70 5.51
N GLY A 301 4.79 -28.30 6.77
CA GLY A 301 4.45 -29.21 7.87
C GLY A 301 3.14 -29.98 7.64
N LEU A 302 2.11 -29.26 7.16
CA LEU A 302 0.80 -29.82 6.79
C LEU A 302 0.91 -30.85 5.64
N CYS A 303 1.65 -30.53 4.59
CA CYS A 303 1.88 -31.42 3.45
C CYS A 303 2.58 -32.70 3.89
N ARG A 304 3.63 -32.60 4.73
CA ARG A 304 4.31 -33.78 5.30
C ARG A 304 3.35 -34.68 6.07
N ARG A 305 2.41 -34.09 6.81
CA ARG A 305 1.45 -34.85 7.62
C ARG A 305 0.41 -35.57 6.75
N LEU A 306 -0.10 -34.90 5.71
CA LEU A 306 -1.00 -35.50 4.73
C LEU A 306 -0.35 -36.69 4.00
N LEU A 307 0.92 -36.57 3.63
CA LEU A 307 1.66 -37.64 2.94
C LEU A 307 1.92 -38.88 3.81
N ARG A 308 1.76 -38.82 5.13
CA ARG A 308 1.84 -40.03 5.98
C ARG A 308 0.63 -40.95 5.81
N LEU A 309 -0.48 -40.46 5.25
CA LEU A 309 -1.68 -41.24 5.00
C LEU A 309 -1.57 -41.94 3.65
N GLU A 310 -1.80 -43.26 3.64
CA GLU A 310 -1.70 -44.09 2.43
C GLU A 310 -2.75 -43.73 1.37
N GLN A 311 -3.94 -43.31 1.79
CA GLN A 311 -5.04 -42.98 0.88
C GLN A 311 -4.80 -41.72 0.03
N ILE A 312 -3.88 -40.85 0.46
CA ILE A 312 -3.59 -39.61 -0.26
C ILE A 312 -2.77 -39.95 -1.50
N GLU A 313 -3.32 -39.63 -2.67
CA GLU A 313 -2.69 -39.87 -3.98
C GLU A 313 -1.87 -38.65 -4.44
N LYS A 314 -2.32 -37.44 -4.10
CA LYS A 314 -1.65 -36.20 -4.50
C LYS A 314 -1.83 -35.09 -3.46
N VAL A 315 -0.72 -34.46 -3.08
CA VAL A 315 -0.72 -33.20 -2.31
C VAL A 315 -0.09 -32.14 -3.18
N THR A 316 -0.87 -31.12 -3.57
CA THR A 316 -0.33 -29.95 -4.26
C THR A 316 -0.15 -28.83 -3.26
N TRP A 317 1.05 -28.25 -3.18
CA TRP A 317 1.32 -27.07 -2.37
C TRP A 317 1.49 -25.84 -3.24
N ALA A 318 0.80 -24.77 -2.85
CA ALA A 318 0.94 -23.46 -3.46
C ALA A 318 1.23 -22.42 -2.38
N TYR A 319 2.16 -21.52 -2.67
CA TYR A 319 2.53 -20.43 -1.78
C TYR A 319 2.32 -19.09 -2.51
N PRO A 320 1.88 -18.01 -1.84
CA PRO A 320 1.70 -16.70 -2.49
C PRO A 320 2.96 -16.18 -3.19
N ASP A 321 4.12 -16.53 -2.64
CA ASP A 321 5.42 -16.36 -3.27
C ASP A 321 5.84 -17.64 -4.02
N THR A 322 5.58 -17.67 -5.33
CA THR A 322 5.87 -18.81 -6.19
C THR A 322 7.38 -19.10 -6.28
N GLU A 323 8.22 -18.07 -6.19
CA GLU A 323 9.66 -18.25 -6.23
C GLU A 323 10.18 -18.85 -4.93
N TYR A 324 9.57 -18.50 -3.79
CA TYR A 324 9.82 -19.18 -2.52
C TYR A 324 9.48 -20.66 -2.61
N ALA A 325 8.30 -21.03 -3.12
CA ALA A 325 7.90 -22.43 -3.27
C ALA A 325 8.90 -23.26 -4.11
N ASN A 326 9.51 -22.64 -5.12
CA ASN A 326 10.49 -23.29 -6.00
C ASN A 326 11.90 -23.39 -5.37
N LYS A 327 12.31 -22.39 -4.58
CA LYS A 327 13.67 -22.32 -4.02
C LYS A 327 13.82 -22.96 -2.63
N VAL A 328 12.76 -22.94 -1.82
CA VAL A 328 12.83 -23.25 -0.38
C VAL A 328 13.47 -24.62 -0.07
N GLU A 329 13.20 -25.64 -0.90
CA GLU A 329 13.72 -27.00 -0.70
C GLU A 329 15.26 -27.07 -0.67
N GLN A 330 15.94 -26.19 -1.41
CA GLN A 330 17.41 -26.13 -1.43
C GLN A 330 17.98 -25.79 -0.05
N PHE A 331 17.22 -25.05 0.76
CA PHE A 331 17.61 -24.57 2.09
C PHE A 331 17.00 -25.39 3.22
N VAL A 332 15.93 -26.15 2.97
CA VAL A 332 15.35 -27.06 3.96
C VAL A 332 16.35 -28.19 4.26
N PRO A 333 16.64 -28.50 5.54
CA PRO A 333 17.50 -29.61 5.93
C PRO A 333 17.00 -30.96 5.36
N PRO A 334 17.89 -31.88 4.94
CA PRO A 334 17.49 -33.15 4.31
C PRO A 334 16.43 -33.96 5.08
N ARG A 335 16.51 -33.96 6.42
CA ARG A 335 15.54 -34.64 7.31
C ARG A 335 14.09 -34.12 7.22
N PHE A 336 13.89 -32.92 6.66
CA PHE A 336 12.60 -32.26 6.54
C PHE A 336 12.13 -32.11 5.09
N ARG A 337 12.97 -32.45 4.11
CA ARG A 337 12.60 -32.40 2.69
C ARG A 337 11.52 -33.43 2.38
N ILE A 338 10.64 -33.08 1.44
CA ILE A 338 9.57 -33.95 0.97
C ILE A 338 10.03 -34.59 -0.35
N THR A 339 10.43 -35.85 -0.30
CA THR A 339 10.88 -36.62 -1.48
C THR A 339 9.79 -37.52 -2.07
N ASP A 340 8.60 -37.51 -1.47
CA ASP A 340 7.46 -38.32 -1.89
C ASP A 340 6.95 -37.87 -3.28
N LYS A 341 6.80 -38.80 -4.22
CA LYS A 341 6.32 -38.54 -5.59
C LYS A 341 4.89 -38.00 -5.65
N ARG A 342 4.11 -38.20 -4.58
CA ARG A 342 2.74 -37.67 -4.45
C ARG A 342 2.71 -36.18 -4.15
N PHE A 343 3.84 -35.60 -3.76
CA PHE A 343 3.96 -34.17 -3.50
C PHE A 343 4.27 -33.41 -4.79
N ASP A 344 3.47 -32.39 -5.06
CA ASP A 344 3.63 -31.50 -6.19
C ASP A 344 3.64 -30.05 -5.71
N ARG A 345 4.47 -29.21 -6.33
CA ARG A 345 4.60 -27.80 -6.00
C ARG A 345 4.12 -26.98 -7.16
N LEU A 346 3.21 -26.06 -6.89
CA LEU A 346 2.71 -25.19 -7.93
C LEU A 346 3.75 -24.10 -8.22
N ALA A 347 4.47 -24.25 -9.33
CA ALA A 347 5.47 -23.28 -9.79
C ALA A 347 4.86 -21.94 -10.26
N THR A 348 3.54 -21.87 -10.36
CA THR A 348 2.78 -20.68 -10.80
C THR A 348 1.74 -20.29 -9.75
N ASP A 349 1.25 -19.06 -9.85
CA ASP A 349 0.20 -18.56 -8.97
C ASP A 349 -1.11 -19.33 -9.19
N VAL A 350 -1.77 -19.77 -8.10
CA VAL A 350 -3.08 -20.43 -8.11
C VAL A 350 -4.10 -19.63 -8.92
N ARG A 351 -4.08 -18.29 -8.83
CA ARG A 351 -4.95 -17.41 -9.63
C ARG A 351 -4.61 -17.39 -11.12
N GLY A 352 -3.35 -17.64 -11.47
CA GLY A 352 -2.87 -17.71 -12.85
C GLY A 352 -3.34 -18.94 -13.63
N LEU A 353 -3.64 -20.04 -12.92
CA LEU A 353 -4.11 -21.30 -13.51
C LEU A 353 -5.38 -21.15 -14.37
N SER A 354 -6.28 -20.24 -14.02
CA SER A 354 -7.49 -20.00 -14.81
C SER A 354 -7.23 -19.17 -16.07
N ALA A 355 -6.23 -18.28 -16.07
CA ALA A 355 -5.91 -17.44 -17.22
C ALA A 355 -5.21 -18.23 -18.33
N GLN A 356 -4.27 -19.11 -17.96
CA GLN A 356 -3.60 -20.02 -18.88
C GLN A 356 -4.56 -21.07 -19.47
N LYS A 357 -5.56 -21.51 -18.68
CA LYS A 357 -6.65 -22.39 -19.13
C LYS A 357 -7.72 -21.67 -19.97
N ARG A 358 -7.90 -20.35 -19.85
CA ARG A 358 -8.82 -19.56 -20.70
C ARG A 358 -8.35 -19.48 -22.16
N GLN A 359 -7.03 -19.52 -22.36
CA GLN A 359 -6.41 -19.43 -23.69
C GLN A 359 -6.21 -20.80 -24.36
N SER A 360 -6.41 -21.89 -23.62
CA SER A 360 -6.35 -23.27 -24.10
C SER A 360 -7.71 -23.95 -23.91
N TYR A 361 -8.49 -23.99 -24.99
CA TYR A 361 -9.60 -24.89 -25.30
C TYR A 361 -11.06 -24.52 -24.98
N LYS A 362 -11.80 -24.31 -26.09
CA LYS A 362 -13.13 -24.86 -26.36
C LYS A 362 -13.00 -26.39 -26.60
N SER A 363 -13.14 -27.25 -25.59
CA SER A 363 -13.46 -28.68 -25.81
C SER A 363 -13.89 -29.40 -24.53
N ALA A 364 -14.52 -30.56 -24.71
CA ALA A 364 -15.13 -31.44 -23.70
C ALA A 364 -14.20 -31.96 -22.57
N ALA A 365 -12.93 -31.52 -22.51
CA ALA A 365 -12.00 -31.77 -21.39
C ALA A 365 -12.32 -30.92 -20.13
N ALA A 366 -13.35 -30.07 -20.18
CA ALA A 366 -13.89 -29.37 -19.00
C ALA A 366 -14.37 -30.33 -17.89
N GLN A 367 -14.64 -31.60 -18.22
CA GLN A 367 -15.09 -32.62 -17.27
C GLN A 367 -13.93 -33.29 -16.49
N ALA A 368 -12.69 -33.22 -17.00
CA ALA A 368 -11.49 -33.68 -16.30
C ALA A 368 -10.93 -32.64 -15.30
N ALA A 369 -11.61 -31.49 -15.14
CA ALA A 369 -11.08 -30.28 -14.50
C ALA A 369 -11.37 -30.13 -12.99
N ARG A 370 -12.08 -31.09 -12.37
CA ARG A 370 -12.30 -31.15 -10.92
C ARG A 370 -11.22 -32.01 -10.27
N SER A 371 -10.15 -31.38 -9.80
CA SER A 371 -8.89 -32.08 -9.44
C SER A 371 -8.65 -32.29 -7.95
N TYR A 372 -9.40 -31.62 -7.07
CA TYR A 372 -9.15 -31.65 -5.63
C TYR A 372 -10.39 -32.01 -4.82
N ASP A 373 -10.22 -32.93 -3.88
CA ASP A 373 -11.25 -33.32 -2.91
C ASP A 373 -11.27 -32.38 -1.70
N ILE A 374 -10.12 -31.79 -1.37
CA ILE A 374 -9.97 -30.80 -0.31
C ILE A 374 -9.05 -29.68 -0.79
N THR A 375 -9.44 -28.42 -0.55
CA THR A 375 -8.56 -27.26 -0.66
C THR A 375 -8.46 -26.58 0.70
N ILE A 376 -7.25 -26.34 1.19
CA ILE A 376 -6.97 -25.72 2.48
C ILE A 376 -6.28 -24.38 2.24
N ILE A 377 -6.92 -23.28 2.62
CA ILE A 377 -6.34 -21.94 2.65
C ILE A 377 -5.83 -21.69 4.08
N ASN A 378 -4.54 -21.96 4.30
CA ASN A 378 -3.83 -21.72 5.56
C ASN A 378 -2.93 -20.48 5.41
N LEU A 379 -3.57 -19.32 5.27
CA LEU A 379 -2.92 -18.02 5.23
C LEU A 379 -3.20 -17.25 6.53
N PRO A 380 -2.32 -16.33 6.93
CA PRO A 380 -2.65 -15.34 7.94
C PRO A 380 -3.77 -14.41 7.44
N ASP A 381 -4.35 -13.63 8.35
CA ASP A 381 -5.38 -12.65 8.00
C ASP A 381 -4.91 -11.69 6.91
N ALA A 382 -5.86 -11.21 6.11
CA ALA A 382 -5.64 -10.40 4.92
C ALA A 382 -5.18 -8.96 5.21
N THR A 383 -4.18 -8.73 6.05
CA THR A 383 -3.69 -7.38 6.42
C THR A 383 -3.02 -6.61 5.27
N ASN A 384 -2.88 -7.24 4.09
CA ASN A 384 -2.43 -6.58 2.87
C ASN A 384 -3.17 -7.12 1.64
N SER A 385 -3.02 -6.38 0.55
CA SER A 385 -3.65 -6.64 -0.75
C SER A 385 -3.24 -7.98 -1.38
N VAL A 386 -2.00 -8.43 -1.12
CA VAL A 386 -1.49 -9.72 -1.64
C VAL A 386 -2.22 -10.90 -1.01
N LEU A 387 -2.56 -10.81 0.28
CA LEU A 387 -3.31 -11.85 0.98
C LEU A 387 -4.81 -11.75 0.70
N ASN A 388 -5.37 -10.53 0.62
CA ASN A 388 -6.81 -10.31 0.38
C ASN A 388 -7.34 -11.05 -0.85
N ARG A 389 -6.52 -11.19 -1.91
CA ARG A 389 -6.90 -11.89 -3.14
C ARG A 389 -7.30 -13.36 -2.93
N TYR A 390 -6.91 -14.00 -1.83
CA TYR A 390 -7.30 -15.37 -1.49
C TYR A 390 -8.62 -15.44 -0.70
N TYR A 391 -9.22 -14.29 -0.37
CA TYR A 391 -10.45 -14.17 0.42
C TYR A 391 -11.60 -13.50 -0.35
N THR A 392 -11.49 -13.35 -1.68
CA THR A 392 -12.51 -12.66 -2.50
C THR A 392 -13.49 -13.63 -3.15
N LEU A 393 -14.66 -13.11 -3.50
CA LEU A 393 -15.69 -13.85 -4.23
C LEU A 393 -15.15 -14.42 -5.55
N GLU A 394 -14.35 -13.64 -6.27
CA GLU A 394 -13.75 -14.05 -7.54
C GLU A 394 -12.84 -15.28 -7.35
N PHE A 395 -12.04 -15.29 -6.28
CA PHE A 395 -11.18 -16.43 -5.96
C PHE A 395 -11.95 -17.66 -5.51
N TYR A 396 -12.94 -17.52 -4.63
CA TYR A 396 -13.74 -18.66 -4.18
C TYR A 396 -14.51 -19.31 -5.33
N ARG A 397 -15.01 -18.53 -6.30
CA ARG A 397 -15.59 -19.06 -7.54
C ARG A 397 -14.58 -19.83 -8.38
N GLN A 398 -13.33 -19.38 -8.43
CA GLN A 398 -12.27 -20.12 -9.11
C GLN A 398 -11.98 -21.46 -8.41
N ILE A 399 -11.92 -21.48 -7.08
CA ILE A 399 -11.69 -22.69 -6.30
C ILE A 399 -12.87 -23.67 -6.42
N SER A 400 -14.10 -23.20 -6.33
CA SER A 400 -15.32 -24.00 -6.56
C SER A 400 -15.26 -24.79 -7.87
N LYS A 401 -14.78 -24.17 -8.95
CA LYS A 401 -14.62 -24.85 -10.26
C LYS A 401 -13.54 -25.93 -10.27
N SER A 402 -12.57 -25.87 -9.34
CA SER A 402 -11.49 -26.85 -9.22
C SER A 402 -11.80 -28.02 -8.27
N LEU A 403 -12.82 -27.88 -7.43
CA LEU A 403 -13.22 -28.88 -6.45
C LEU A 403 -14.04 -30.02 -7.09
N ALA A 404 -13.85 -31.23 -6.55
CA ALA A 404 -14.71 -32.39 -6.81
C ALA A 404 -16.17 -32.12 -6.37
N PRO A 405 -17.18 -32.89 -6.84
CA PRO A 405 -18.58 -32.71 -6.43
C PRO A 405 -18.79 -32.74 -4.90
N GLN A 406 -17.99 -33.54 -4.18
CA GLN A 406 -17.99 -33.61 -2.71
C GLN A 406 -16.78 -32.87 -2.10
N GLY A 407 -16.21 -31.94 -2.86
CA GLY A 407 -15.00 -31.23 -2.47
C GLY A 407 -15.27 -30.26 -1.32
N VAL A 408 -14.29 -30.12 -0.42
CA VAL A 408 -14.37 -29.21 0.74
C VAL A 408 -13.33 -28.12 0.61
N LEU A 409 -13.75 -26.87 0.77
CA LEU A 409 -12.86 -25.73 0.97
C LEU A 409 -12.76 -25.41 2.46
N ALA A 410 -11.55 -25.43 3.02
CA ALA A 410 -11.27 -24.98 4.37
C ALA A 410 -10.55 -23.62 4.34
N VAL A 411 -11.09 -22.62 5.02
CA VAL A 411 -10.53 -21.27 5.09
C VAL A 411 -10.26 -20.90 6.55
N ARG A 412 -9.03 -20.50 6.85
CA ARG A 412 -8.64 -19.99 8.16
C ARG A 412 -8.83 -18.47 8.24
N ILE A 413 -9.37 -18.00 9.35
CA ILE A 413 -9.37 -16.59 9.79
C ILE A 413 -9.08 -16.51 11.29
N SER A 414 -8.67 -15.34 11.79
CA SER A 414 -8.67 -15.08 13.23
C SER A 414 -10.07 -15.20 13.82
N GLY A 415 -10.15 -15.91 14.94
CA GLY A 415 -11.37 -16.12 15.71
C GLY A 415 -11.26 -15.58 17.13
N GLY A 416 -12.25 -15.89 17.95
CA GLY A 416 -12.22 -15.65 19.39
C GLY A 416 -12.80 -16.85 20.11
N GLU A 417 -12.07 -17.38 21.09
CA GLU A 417 -12.48 -18.63 21.76
C GLU A 417 -13.69 -18.43 22.71
N ASN A 418 -13.77 -17.27 23.37
CA ASN A 418 -14.79 -16.97 24.39
C ASN A 418 -15.70 -15.79 24.01
N ILE A 419 -15.10 -14.64 23.66
CA ILE A 419 -15.82 -13.41 23.34
C ILE A 419 -15.28 -12.87 22.02
N MET A 420 -16.18 -12.64 21.05
CA MET A 420 -15.83 -11.99 19.79
C MET A 420 -16.19 -10.51 19.86
N GLY A 421 -15.17 -9.66 19.74
CA GLY A 421 -15.38 -8.23 19.51
C GLY A 421 -15.99 -7.97 18.13
N THR A 422 -16.58 -6.78 17.96
CA THR A 422 -17.22 -6.32 16.72
C THR A 422 -16.37 -6.49 15.45
N GLU A 423 -15.06 -6.34 15.54
CA GLU A 423 -14.11 -6.43 14.42
C GLU A 423 -13.89 -7.88 13.99
N LEU A 424 -13.76 -8.81 14.94
CA LEU A 424 -13.72 -10.25 14.67
C LEU A 424 -15.05 -10.72 14.05
N VAL A 425 -16.17 -10.22 14.59
CA VAL A 425 -17.51 -10.51 14.05
C VAL A 425 -17.61 -10.02 12.60
N SER A 426 -17.18 -8.79 12.29
CA SER A 426 -17.21 -8.28 10.92
C SER A 426 -16.31 -9.08 9.97
N LEU A 427 -15.10 -9.48 10.40
CA LEU A 427 -14.19 -10.32 9.62
C LEU A 427 -14.80 -11.71 9.31
N GLY A 428 -15.36 -12.37 10.33
CA GLY A 428 -16.02 -13.66 10.20
C GLY A 428 -17.29 -13.59 9.35
N ALA A 429 -18.14 -12.58 9.57
CA ALA A 429 -19.33 -12.34 8.77
C ALA A 429 -18.98 -12.05 7.31
N SER A 430 -17.93 -11.26 7.06
CA SER A 430 -17.47 -10.97 5.70
C SER A 430 -17.01 -12.23 4.97
N THR A 431 -16.22 -13.06 5.65
CA THR A 431 -15.70 -14.31 5.08
C THR A 431 -16.83 -15.30 4.83
N LYS A 432 -17.71 -15.49 5.81
CA LYS A 432 -18.91 -16.35 5.72
C LYS A 432 -19.81 -15.94 4.56
N LEU A 433 -20.23 -14.67 4.49
CA LEU A 433 -21.13 -14.20 3.43
C LEU A 433 -20.49 -14.30 2.05
N THR A 434 -19.17 -14.09 1.94
CA THR A 434 -18.45 -14.27 0.67
C THR A 434 -18.43 -15.73 0.23
N LEU A 435 -18.21 -16.68 1.15
CA LEU A 435 -18.30 -18.12 0.89
C LEU A 435 -19.73 -18.56 0.52
N GLN A 436 -20.76 -18.03 1.20
CA GLN A 436 -22.18 -18.35 0.94
C GLN A 436 -22.66 -17.90 -0.45
N LYS A 437 -21.94 -16.98 -1.11
CA LYS A 437 -22.21 -16.62 -2.52
C LYS A 437 -21.70 -17.67 -3.52
N VAL A 438 -20.97 -18.69 -3.05
CA VAL A 438 -20.34 -19.71 -3.89
C VAL A 438 -20.77 -21.12 -3.48
N PHE A 439 -20.85 -21.41 -2.18
CA PHE A 439 -21.15 -22.73 -1.64
C PHE A 439 -22.48 -22.73 -0.91
N SER A 440 -23.21 -23.85 -0.99
CA SER A 440 -24.52 -24.00 -0.34
C SER A 440 -24.45 -24.35 1.16
N GLN A 441 -23.40 -25.02 1.62
CA GLN A 441 -23.23 -25.44 3.02
C GLN A 441 -21.94 -24.86 3.62
N ILE A 442 -22.03 -24.40 4.88
CA ILE A 442 -20.87 -23.94 5.66
C ILE A 442 -20.96 -24.47 7.09
N VAL A 443 -19.87 -25.09 7.55
CA VAL A 443 -19.63 -25.50 8.93
C VAL A 443 -18.41 -24.76 9.46
N ILE A 444 -18.35 -24.49 10.76
CA ILE A 444 -17.20 -23.82 11.36
C ILE A 444 -16.62 -24.60 12.53
N THR A 445 -15.30 -24.52 12.72
CA THR A 445 -14.64 -24.91 13.97
C THR A 445 -14.20 -23.64 14.71
N PRO A 446 -14.74 -23.36 15.91
CA PRO A 446 -14.35 -22.20 16.69
C PRO A 446 -13.00 -22.39 17.38
N GLY A 447 -12.35 -21.30 17.77
CA GLY A 447 -11.06 -21.28 18.46
C GLY A 447 -10.32 -19.95 18.25
N GLU A 448 -9.06 -19.87 18.67
CA GLU A 448 -8.17 -18.74 18.36
C GLU A 448 -8.09 -18.47 16.85
N ALA A 449 -8.05 -19.54 16.05
CA ALA A 449 -8.32 -19.50 14.63
C ALA A 449 -9.66 -20.17 14.36
N THR A 450 -10.56 -19.48 13.66
CA THR A 450 -11.79 -20.09 13.15
C THR A 450 -11.52 -20.69 11.77
N TRP A 451 -11.91 -21.95 11.58
CA TRP A 451 -11.94 -22.56 10.26
C TRP A 451 -13.36 -22.57 9.72
N LEU A 452 -13.55 -21.98 8.53
CA LEU A 452 -14.80 -22.07 7.77
C LEU A 452 -14.64 -23.16 6.72
N LEU A 453 -15.44 -24.21 6.83
CA LEU A 453 -15.50 -25.35 5.95
C LEU A 453 -16.70 -25.17 5.04
N ALA A 454 -16.50 -25.11 3.73
CA ALA A 454 -17.54 -24.83 2.75
C ALA A 454 -17.58 -25.93 1.67
N SER A 455 -18.78 -26.37 1.31
CA SER A 455 -19.00 -27.39 0.27
C SER A 455 -20.41 -27.27 -0.32
N ASP A 456 -20.61 -27.86 -1.50
CA ASP A 456 -21.95 -28.11 -2.05
C ASP A 456 -22.51 -29.50 -1.67
N SER A 457 -21.70 -30.29 -0.95
CA SER A 457 -22.10 -31.61 -0.48
C SER A 457 -23.02 -31.52 0.74
N PRO A 458 -24.13 -32.26 0.79
CA PRO A 458 -24.95 -32.38 2.00
C PRO A 458 -24.28 -33.20 3.11
N LEU A 459 -23.12 -33.82 2.84
CA LEU A 459 -22.37 -34.62 3.82
C LEU A 459 -21.58 -33.77 4.81
N LEU A 460 -21.45 -32.46 4.56
CA LEU A 460 -20.77 -31.52 5.44
C LEU A 460 -21.52 -31.44 6.77
N THR A 461 -20.83 -31.60 7.89
CA THR A 461 -21.48 -31.62 9.22
C THR A 461 -20.57 -31.02 10.29
N GLY A 462 -21.17 -30.40 11.30
CA GLY A 462 -20.49 -29.93 12.52
C GLY A 462 -20.56 -30.92 13.68
N GLU A 463 -21.20 -32.08 13.48
CA GLU A 463 -21.44 -33.08 14.53
C GLU A 463 -20.16 -33.81 14.94
N PRO A 464 -19.64 -33.59 16.18
CA PRO A 464 -18.31 -34.05 16.55
C PRO A 464 -18.16 -35.57 16.54
N GLY A 465 -19.19 -36.31 16.99
CA GLY A 465 -19.17 -37.78 17.02
C GLY A 465 -19.10 -38.37 15.61
N THR A 466 -19.89 -37.84 14.66
CA THR A 466 -19.82 -38.28 13.26
C THR A 466 -18.46 -37.99 12.63
N LEU A 467 -17.86 -36.83 12.94
CA LEU A 467 -16.55 -36.44 12.41
C LEU A 467 -15.42 -37.28 13.01
N MET A 468 -15.52 -37.61 14.31
CA MET A 468 -14.64 -38.56 14.98
C MET A 468 -14.69 -39.92 14.28
N ASP A 469 -15.87 -40.50 14.09
CA ASP A 469 -16.03 -41.81 13.44
C ASP A 469 -15.47 -41.81 12.01
N ARG A 470 -15.75 -40.74 11.24
CA ARG A 470 -15.22 -40.57 9.88
C ARG A 470 -13.70 -40.51 9.85
N PHE A 471 -13.08 -39.83 10.82
CA PHE A 471 -11.64 -39.71 10.89
C PHE A 471 -10.98 -41.02 11.38
N SER A 472 -11.57 -41.69 12.37
CA SER A 472 -11.14 -43.00 12.87
C SER A 472 -11.15 -44.08 11.79
N ALA A 473 -12.07 -43.99 10.82
CA ALA A 473 -12.14 -44.92 9.68
C ALA A 473 -10.96 -44.79 8.70
N ILE A 474 -10.16 -43.72 8.78
CA ILE A 474 -9.00 -43.52 7.91
C ILE A 474 -7.79 -44.26 8.50
N LYS A 475 -7.23 -45.19 7.72
CA LYS A 475 -6.04 -45.95 8.12
C LYS A 475 -4.86 -45.01 8.41
N GLY A 476 -4.29 -45.10 9.61
CA GLY A 476 -3.17 -44.28 10.08
C GLY A 476 -3.56 -42.90 10.64
N ALA A 477 -4.85 -42.55 10.70
CA ALA A 477 -5.30 -41.24 11.20
C ALA A 477 -5.00 -41.01 12.68
N ALA A 478 -5.08 -42.03 13.54
CA ALA A 478 -4.77 -41.93 14.96
C ALA A 478 -3.30 -41.54 15.23
N GLU A 479 -2.38 -41.91 14.34
CA GLU A 479 -0.98 -41.45 14.40
C GLU A 479 -0.81 -40.00 13.95
N ILE A 480 -1.81 -39.44 13.23
CA ILE A 480 -1.84 -38.05 12.79
C ILE A 480 -2.31 -37.12 13.90
N PHE A 481 -3.47 -37.47 14.46
CA PHE A 481 -4.17 -36.73 15.49
C PHE A 481 -5.10 -37.73 16.22
N PRO A 482 -5.23 -37.69 17.55
CA PRO A 482 -6.16 -38.57 18.25
C PRO A 482 -7.61 -38.26 17.82
N PRO A 483 -8.39 -39.23 17.30
CA PRO A 483 -9.73 -38.96 16.80
C PRO A 483 -10.67 -38.37 17.85
N GLU A 484 -10.53 -38.77 19.12
CA GLU A 484 -11.29 -38.23 20.25
C GLU A 484 -11.05 -36.73 20.43
N GLY A 485 -9.89 -36.23 19.99
CA GLY A 485 -9.58 -34.80 19.97
C GLY A 485 -10.54 -34.00 19.08
N LEU A 486 -11.25 -34.61 18.13
CA LEU A 486 -12.25 -33.89 17.33
C LEU A 486 -13.43 -33.40 18.18
N MET A 487 -13.70 -34.03 19.33
CA MET A 487 -14.70 -33.58 20.30
C MET A 487 -14.36 -32.24 20.95
N SER A 488 -13.07 -31.87 21.02
CA SER A 488 -12.62 -30.57 21.53
C SER A 488 -12.39 -29.53 20.42
N VAL A 489 -12.36 -29.97 19.17
CA VAL A 489 -12.19 -29.11 17.99
C VAL A 489 -13.55 -28.63 17.45
N TYR A 490 -14.50 -29.54 17.32
CA TYR A 490 -15.87 -29.24 16.91
C TYR A 490 -16.71 -29.06 18.17
N LEU A 491 -17.02 -27.80 18.49
CA LEU A 491 -17.80 -27.42 19.67
C LEU A 491 -19.13 -26.81 19.20
N PRO A 492 -20.23 -27.58 19.11
CA PRO A 492 -21.48 -27.15 18.49
C PRO A 492 -22.05 -25.86 19.09
N ASP A 493 -22.06 -25.75 20.42
CA ASP A 493 -22.56 -24.56 21.12
C ASP A 493 -21.74 -23.31 20.79
N ARG A 494 -20.41 -23.45 20.70
CA ARG A 494 -19.51 -22.33 20.36
C ARG A 494 -19.63 -21.98 18.88
N ALA A 495 -19.79 -22.98 18.01
CA ALA A 495 -20.02 -22.78 16.58
C ALA A 495 -21.36 -22.05 16.33
N ALA A 496 -22.43 -22.46 17.01
CA ALA A 496 -23.74 -21.80 16.93
C ALA A 496 -23.64 -20.32 17.37
N LYS A 497 -23.05 -20.07 18.55
CA LYS A 497 -22.82 -18.69 19.05
C LYS A 497 -22.01 -17.84 18.07
N ALA A 498 -20.99 -18.41 17.44
CA ALA A 498 -20.19 -17.70 16.44
C ALA A 498 -20.98 -17.40 15.15
N LEU A 499 -21.76 -18.36 14.67
CA LEU A 499 -22.62 -18.17 13.50
C LEU A 499 -23.72 -17.14 13.75
N ASP A 500 -24.30 -17.10 14.95
CA ASP A 500 -25.28 -16.11 15.38
C ASP A 500 -24.65 -14.72 15.44
N ALA A 501 -23.46 -14.59 16.05
CA ALA A 501 -22.72 -13.35 16.09
C ALA A 501 -22.41 -12.83 14.66
N TYR A 502 -22.00 -13.72 13.74
CA TYR A 502 -21.77 -13.35 12.35
C TYR A 502 -23.05 -12.93 11.61
N ALA A 503 -24.21 -13.51 11.98
CA ALA A 503 -25.49 -13.12 11.41
C ALA A 503 -25.96 -11.75 11.93
N SER A 504 -25.62 -11.41 13.17
CA SER A 504 -25.91 -10.12 13.80
C SER A 504 -24.79 -9.08 13.60
N ALA A 505 -23.96 -9.22 12.57
CA ALA A 505 -22.91 -8.26 12.28
C ALA A 505 -23.49 -6.86 12.04
N ASP A 506 -22.83 -5.84 12.59
CA ASP A 506 -23.29 -4.44 12.57
C ASP A 506 -23.24 -3.78 11.18
N MET A 507 -22.69 -4.45 10.17
CA MET A 507 -22.46 -3.89 8.83
C MET A 507 -23.53 -4.35 7.83
N PRO A 508 -23.99 -3.48 6.92
CA PRO A 508 -24.89 -3.86 5.83
C PRO A 508 -24.34 -5.01 4.97
N PRO A 509 -25.18 -5.95 4.47
CA PRO A 509 -24.72 -7.11 3.70
C PRO A 509 -23.86 -6.77 2.47
N LYS A 510 -24.14 -5.63 1.80
CA LYS A 510 -23.34 -5.15 0.66
C LYS A 510 -21.90 -4.79 1.05
N LEU A 511 -21.65 -4.47 2.32
CA LEU A 511 -20.34 -4.14 2.88
C LEU A 511 -19.64 -5.34 3.52
N LEU A 512 -20.20 -6.56 3.39
CA LEU A 512 -19.61 -7.79 3.91
C LEU A 512 -19.11 -8.72 2.80
N VAL A 513 -19.51 -8.52 1.53
CA VAL A 513 -19.07 -9.38 0.42
C VAL A 513 -17.74 -8.88 -0.15
N ASN A 514 -16.65 -9.60 0.16
CA ASN A 514 -15.30 -9.23 -0.27
C ASN A 514 -15.11 -9.48 -1.76
N ARG A 515 -14.53 -8.48 -2.47
CA ARG A 515 -14.27 -8.52 -3.91
C ARG A 515 -12.91 -7.95 -4.23
N ASP A 516 -12.37 -8.30 -5.38
CA ASP A 516 -11.10 -7.73 -5.84
C ASP A 516 -11.13 -6.18 -5.92
N ALA A 517 -12.25 -5.61 -6.40
CA ALA A 517 -12.45 -4.16 -6.49
C ALA A 517 -12.74 -3.46 -5.15
N ARG A 518 -13.06 -4.23 -4.10
CA ARG A 518 -13.39 -3.75 -2.75
C ARG A 518 -12.87 -4.74 -1.68
N PRO A 519 -11.62 -4.56 -1.19
CA PRO A 519 -10.94 -5.46 -0.24
C PRO A 519 -11.49 -5.40 1.19
N LEU A 520 -12.72 -5.86 1.40
CA LEU A 520 -13.35 -5.82 2.70
C LEU A 520 -12.68 -6.76 3.72
N ALA A 521 -12.14 -7.91 3.29
CA ALA A 521 -11.40 -8.77 4.22
C ALA A 521 -10.15 -8.06 4.75
N SER A 522 -9.47 -7.29 3.89
CA SER A 522 -8.34 -6.46 4.31
C SER A 522 -8.76 -5.31 5.22
N MET A 523 -9.84 -4.61 4.88
CA MET A 523 -10.40 -3.57 5.74
C MET A 523 -10.69 -4.11 7.15
N TYR A 524 -11.37 -5.25 7.28
CA TYR A 524 -11.72 -5.82 8.58
C TYR A 524 -10.50 -6.37 9.32
N ALA A 525 -9.53 -6.99 8.64
CA ALA A 525 -8.27 -7.42 9.25
C ALA A 525 -7.46 -6.22 9.78
N LEU A 526 -7.42 -5.12 9.05
CA LEU A 526 -6.76 -3.89 9.49
C LEU A 526 -7.49 -3.22 10.65
N LEU A 527 -8.83 -3.24 10.69
CA LEU A 527 -9.61 -2.75 11.83
C LEU A 527 -9.38 -3.62 13.08
N LEU A 528 -9.28 -4.94 12.91
CA LEU A 528 -8.93 -5.85 13.99
C LEU A 528 -7.54 -5.53 14.55
N SER A 529 -6.54 -5.41 13.68
CA SER A 529 -5.17 -5.04 14.06
C SER A 529 -5.12 -3.66 14.75
N ALA A 530 -5.85 -2.67 14.22
CA ALA A 530 -5.96 -1.36 14.83
C ALA A 530 -6.57 -1.44 16.25
N LYS A 531 -7.60 -2.25 16.46
CA LYS A 531 -8.21 -2.43 17.79
C LYS A 531 -7.29 -3.17 18.75
N GLN A 532 -6.63 -4.23 18.31
CA GLN A 532 -5.64 -4.96 19.10
C GLN A 532 -4.47 -4.04 19.51
N SER A 533 -4.15 -3.04 18.68
CA SER A 533 -3.18 -1.99 19.02
C SER A 533 -3.71 -0.84 19.88
N GLY A 534 -4.99 -0.86 20.29
CA GLY A 534 -5.61 0.19 21.11
C GLY A 534 -6.03 1.45 20.35
N ALA A 535 -6.09 1.44 19.02
CA ALA A 535 -6.48 2.61 18.22
C ALA A 535 -8.01 2.83 18.24
N PRO A 536 -8.51 4.03 18.60
CA PRO A 536 -9.95 4.30 18.73
C PRO A 536 -10.67 4.52 17.38
N ALA A 537 -9.95 4.45 16.25
CA ALA A 537 -10.46 4.87 14.95
C ALA A 537 -11.44 3.89 14.27
N THR A 538 -11.66 2.69 14.83
CA THR A 538 -12.41 1.64 14.13
C THR A 538 -13.87 2.00 13.84
N LYS A 539 -14.53 2.71 14.76
CA LYS A 539 -15.92 3.18 14.58
C LYS A 539 -16.04 4.19 13.44
N LEU A 540 -15.11 5.15 13.37
CA LEU A 540 -15.13 6.20 12.35
C LEU A 540 -15.02 5.59 10.94
N VAL A 541 -14.15 4.60 10.74
CA VAL A 541 -14.00 3.93 9.44
C VAL A 541 -15.29 3.23 9.03
N LYS A 542 -15.99 2.55 9.95
CA LYS A 542 -17.31 1.95 9.67
C LYS A 542 -18.34 3.01 9.28
N TYR A 543 -18.38 4.14 9.99
CA TYR A 543 -19.31 5.24 9.66
C TYR A 543 -19.04 5.82 8.28
N LEU A 544 -17.76 6.04 7.94
CA LEU A 544 -17.37 6.49 6.61
C LEU A 544 -17.74 5.46 5.52
N ALA A 545 -17.58 4.16 5.80
CA ALA A 545 -17.91 3.08 4.86
C ALA A 545 -19.41 3.04 4.52
N VAL A 546 -20.27 3.33 5.49
CA VAL A 546 -21.71 3.47 5.30
C VAL A 546 -22.06 4.77 4.58
N ALA A 547 -21.42 5.89 4.94
CA ALA A 547 -21.64 7.19 4.32
C ALA A 547 -21.27 7.26 2.83
N GLY A 548 -20.41 6.35 2.35
CA GLY A 548 -20.02 6.26 0.94
C GLY A 548 -19.24 7.49 0.48
N LEU A 549 -19.58 8.04 -0.69
CA LEU A 549 -18.83 9.14 -1.33
C LEU A 549 -18.97 10.50 -0.62
N TRP A 550 -20.08 10.72 0.10
CA TRP A 550 -20.46 12.03 0.61
C TRP A 550 -19.43 12.70 1.53
N PRO A 551 -18.73 12.01 2.45
CA PRO A 551 -17.71 12.63 3.30
C PRO A 551 -16.59 13.27 2.49
N PHE A 552 -16.30 12.77 1.29
CA PHE A 552 -15.21 13.26 0.44
C PHE A 552 -15.68 14.35 -0.55
N ILE A 553 -16.95 14.31 -0.97
CA ILE A 553 -17.53 15.32 -1.88
C ILE A 553 -17.86 16.62 -1.13
N ILE A 554 -18.38 16.52 0.09
CA ILE A 554 -18.82 17.70 0.87
C ILE A 554 -17.69 18.73 1.03
N PRO A 555 -16.46 18.37 1.48
CA PRO A 555 -15.37 19.33 1.61
C PRO A 555 -14.95 19.96 0.28
N LEU A 556 -14.95 19.19 -0.81
CA LEU A 556 -14.63 19.70 -2.16
C LEU A 556 -15.67 20.71 -2.64
N PHE A 557 -16.95 20.42 -2.41
CA PHE A 557 -18.05 21.30 -2.77
C PHE A 557 -18.02 22.60 -1.95
N VAL A 558 -17.89 22.49 -0.62
CA VAL A 558 -17.77 23.66 0.27
C VAL A 558 -16.57 24.51 -0.13
N PHE A 559 -15.43 23.90 -0.41
CA PHE A 559 -14.23 24.61 -0.89
C PHE A 559 -14.49 25.34 -2.21
N ALA A 560 -15.09 24.68 -3.20
CA ALA A 560 -15.39 25.28 -4.50
C ALA A 560 -16.34 26.48 -4.38
N VAL A 561 -17.40 26.36 -3.57
CA VAL A 561 -18.37 27.44 -3.31
C VAL A 561 -17.69 28.62 -2.61
N LEU A 562 -16.97 28.38 -1.52
CA LEU A 562 -16.30 29.45 -0.77
C LEU A 562 -15.24 30.15 -1.62
N ARG A 563 -14.53 29.40 -2.46
CA ARG A 563 -13.54 29.97 -3.37
C ARG A 563 -14.21 30.83 -4.45
N ALA A 564 -15.33 30.39 -5.01
CA ALA A 564 -16.12 31.20 -5.95
C ALA A 564 -16.63 32.50 -5.30
N VAL A 565 -17.14 32.43 -4.07
CA VAL A 565 -17.58 33.60 -3.30
C VAL A 565 -16.42 34.55 -3.00
N TYR A 566 -15.26 34.02 -2.59
CA TYR A 566 -14.06 34.82 -2.32
C TYR A 566 -13.61 35.58 -3.57
N VAL A 567 -13.53 34.90 -4.73
CA VAL A 567 -13.12 35.54 -5.99
C VAL A 567 -14.16 36.55 -6.45
N TRP A 568 -15.47 36.25 -6.31
CA TRP A 568 -16.55 37.16 -6.70
C TRP A 568 -16.57 38.43 -5.85
N LYS A 569 -16.50 38.33 -4.52
CA LYS A 569 -16.44 39.51 -3.63
C LYS A 569 -15.16 40.32 -3.82
N GLY A 570 -14.03 39.67 -4.11
CA GLY A 570 -12.78 40.34 -4.47
C GLY A 570 -12.83 41.11 -5.80
N ARG A 571 -13.88 40.97 -6.62
CA ARG A 571 -14.12 41.84 -7.79
C ARG A 571 -14.77 43.18 -7.43
N VAL A 572 -15.42 43.26 -6.27
CA VAL A 572 -16.20 44.43 -5.82
C VAL A 572 -15.34 45.41 -5.02
N GLU A 573 -14.28 44.93 -4.36
CA GLU A 573 -13.33 45.77 -3.62
C GLU A 573 -12.09 46.13 -4.47
N LEU A 574 -11.78 47.42 -4.56
CA LEU A 574 -10.58 47.94 -5.24
C LEU A 574 -9.31 47.48 -4.50
N ALA A 575 -8.48 46.73 -5.24
CA ALA A 575 -7.13 46.26 -4.91
C ALA A 575 -7.01 45.18 -3.81
N PRO A 576 -6.64 43.94 -4.16
CA PRO A 576 -6.01 43.02 -3.22
C PRO A 576 -4.47 43.13 -3.29
N PRO A 577 -3.78 43.73 -2.31
CA PRO A 577 -2.34 43.58 -2.19
C PRO A 577 -1.97 42.32 -1.38
N THR A 578 -0.87 41.70 -1.81
CA THR A 578 -0.17 40.51 -1.27
C THR A 578 -0.87 39.14 -1.38
N GLY A 579 -0.43 38.37 -2.38
CA GLY A 579 -0.88 37.01 -2.68
C GLY A 579 -1.94 37.01 -3.77
N SER A 580 -1.49 37.24 -5.02
CA SER A 580 -2.35 37.17 -6.20
C SER A 580 -3.20 35.89 -6.17
N PRO A 581 -4.53 35.95 -6.36
CA PRO A 581 -5.41 34.78 -6.48
C PRO A 581 -4.85 33.70 -7.43
N TRP A 582 -4.11 34.14 -8.45
CA TRP A 582 -3.36 33.33 -9.41
C TRP A 582 -2.28 32.44 -8.80
N ALA A 583 -1.55 32.93 -7.78
CA ALA A 583 -0.51 32.17 -7.10
C ALA A 583 -1.12 31.06 -6.23
N PHE A 584 -2.28 31.30 -5.62
CA PHE A 584 -3.02 30.28 -4.89
C PHE A 584 -3.53 29.18 -5.82
N ASN A 585 -4.10 29.55 -6.97
CA ASN A 585 -4.61 28.56 -7.94
C ASN A 585 -3.48 27.67 -8.49
N GLY A 586 -2.28 28.21 -8.71
CA GLY A 586 -1.09 27.41 -9.08
C GLY A 586 -0.61 26.47 -7.97
N THR A 587 -0.57 26.96 -6.73
CA THR A 587 -0.24 26.15 -5.53
C THR A 587 -1.27 25.04 -5.30
N PHE A 588 -2.57 25.34 -5.36
CA PHE A 588 -3.62 24.34 -5.18
C PHE A 588 -3.64 23.31 -6.31
N LEU A 589 -3.39 23.72 -7.55
CA LEU A 589 -3.25 22.81 -8.68
C LEU A 589 -2.16 21.77 -8.41
N VAL A 590 -0.97 22.22 -8.00
CA VAL A 590 0.14 21.31 -7.72
C VAL A 590 -0.11 20.48 -6.47
N PHE A 591 -0.75 21.02 -5.42
CA PHE A 591 -1.20 20.24 -4.27
C PHE A 591 -2.17 19.10 -4.64
N SER A 592 -3.21 19.42 -5.42
CA SER A 592 -4.18 18.42 -5.87
C SER A 592 -3.57 17.41 -6.83
N ALA A 593 -2.65 17.84 -7.70
CA ALA A 593 -1.89 16.97 -8.59
C ALA A 593 -0.97 16.02 -7.81
N GLY A 594 -0.26 16.50 -6.79
CA GLY A 594 0.57 15.68 -5.91
C GLY A 594 -0.26 14.63 -5.16
N TRP A 595 -1.43 15.03 -4.64
CA TRP A 595 -2.38 14.10 -4.00
C TRP A 595 -2.84 13.02 -4.98
N VAL A 596 -3.38 13.42 -6.13
CA VAL A 596 -3.93 12.48 -7.13
C VAL A 596 -2.83 11.61 -7.72
N GLY A 597 -1.64 12.17 -7.98
CA GLY A 597 -0.49 11.44 -8.52
C GLY A 597 -0.11 10.25 -7.64
N ILE A 598 0.20 10.48 -6.36
CA ILE A 598 0.53 9.38 -5.45
C ILE A 598 -0.68 8.49 -5.14
N GLY A 599 -1.88 9.08 -5.05
CA GLY A 599 -3.11 8.32 -4.81
C GLY A 599 -3.37 7.30 -5.92
N VAL A 600 -3.21 7.69 -7.18
CA VAL A 600 -3.31 6.80 -8.34
C VAL A 600 -2.21 5.75 -8.31
N VAL A 601 -0.96 6.10 -7.96
CA VAL A 601 0.12 5.12 -7.81
C VAL A 601 -0.24 4.07 -6.76
N ILE A 602 -0.76 4.46 -5.59
CA ILE A 602 -1.19 3.53 -4.53
C ILE A 602 -2.33 2.63 -5.00
N VAL A 603 -3.35 3.18 -5.67
CA VAL A 603 -4.47 2.40 -6.22
C VAL A 603 -3.99 1.40 -7.28
N LEU A 604 -3.11 1.81 -8.17
CA LEU A 604 -2.56 0.92 -9.21
C LEU A 604 -1.62 -0.13 -8.62
N MET A 605 -0.85 0.20 -7.57
CA MET A 605 -0.06 -0.76 -6.81
C MET A 605 -0.97 -1.82 -6.17
N TYR A 606 -2.04 -1.41 -5.49
CA TYR A 606 -3.05 -2.31 -4.92
C TYR A 606 -3.64 -3.25 -6.00
N LEU A 607 -4.04 -2.70 -7.14
CA LEU A 607 -4.62 -3.48 -8.25
C LEU A 607 -3.61 -4.48 -8.82
N TYR A 608 -2.35 -4.07 -8.98
CA TYR A 608 -1.28 -4.94 -9.42
C TYR A 608 -1.05 -6.08 -8.42
N GLN A 609 -1.07 -5.80 -7.10
CA GLN A 609 -0.94 -6.81 -6.06
C GLN A 609 -2.05 -7.84 -6.09
N THR A 610 -3.27 -7.38 -6.32
CA THR A 610 -4.45 -8.23 -6.44
C THR A 610 -4.34 -9.17 -7.65
N ARG A 611 -3.78 -8.68 -8.77
CA ARG A 611 -3.69 -9.43 -10.04
C ARG A 611 -2.47 -10.32 -10.18
N PHE A 612 -1.30 -9.87 -9.76
CA PHE A 612 0.01 -10.50 -10.02
C PHE A 612 0.83 -10.86 -8.77
N GLY A 613 0.37 -10.48 -7.57
CA GLY A 613 1.09 -10.75 -6.31
C GLY A 613 2.07 -9.63 -5.94
N SER A 614 3.12 -9.94 -5.18
CA SER A 614 3.93 -8.92 -4.50
C SER A 614 4.61 -7.89 -5.43
N LEU A 615 4.75 -6.67 -4.90
CA LEU A 615 5.42 -5.55 -5.54
C LEU A 615 6.89 -5.40 -5.17
N TYR A 616 7.39 -6.17 -4.21
CA TYR A 616 8.67 -5.90 -3.54
C TYR A 616 9.86 -5.60 -4.49
N LEU A 617 10.06 -6.40 -5.54
CA LEU A 617 11.07 -6.14 -6.58
C LEU A 617 10.62 -5.10 -7.62
N HIS A 618 9.30 -5.04 -7.88
CA HIS A 618 8.68 -4.20 -8.91
C HIS A 618 8.47 -2.74 -8.49
N VAL A 619 8.62 -2.37 -7.21
CA VAL A 619 8.44 -0.97 -6.75
C VAL A 619 9.30 0.00 -7.57
N GLY A 620 10.56 -0.34 -7.82
CA GLY A 620 11.46 0.50 -8.62
C GLY A 620 10.97 0.68 -10.06
N VAL A 621 10.62 -0.41 -10.75
CA VAL A 621 10.07 -0.37 -12.12
C VAL A 621 8.72 0.35 -12.19
N ILE A 622 7.82 0.13 -11.24
CA ILE A 622 6.51 0.81 -11.22
C ILE A 622 6.70 2.33 -11.07
N SER A 623 7.54 2.73 -10.12
CA SER A 623 7.91 4.13 -9.96
C SER A 623 8.56 4.68 -11.24
N SER A 624 9.44 3.91 -11.89
CA SER A 624 10.04 4.31 -13.18
C SER A 624 9.02 4.51 -14.28
N ILE A 625 8.06 3.60 -14.46
CA ILE A 625 7.03 3.71 -15.49
C ILE A 625 6.16 4.96 -15.27
N PHE A 626 5.85 5.28 -14.01
CA PHE A 626 5.18 6.55 -13.69
C PHE A 626 6.09 7.77 -13.98
N MET A 627 7.36 7.71 -13.59
CA MET A 627 8.34 8.80 -13.76
C MET A 627 8.66 9.10 -15.23
N VAL A 628 8.70 8.11 -16.12
CA VAL A 628 8.84 8.36 -17.56
C VAL A 628 7.63 9.10 -18.11
N GLY A 629 6.42 8.70 -17.69
CA GLY A 629 5.19 9.43 -18.00
C GLY A 629 5.29 10.89 -17.54
N LEU A 630 5.65 11.10 -16.29
CA LEU A 630 5.81 12.43 -15.67
C LEU A 630 6.84 13.29 -16.40
N THR A 631 7.97 12.70 -16.79
CA THR A 631 9.01 13.36 -17.60
C THR A 631 8.44 13.78 -18.97
N CYS A 632 7.78 12.86 -19.68
CA CYS A 632 7.17 13.14 -20.98
C CYS A 632 6.08 14.22 -20.88
N GLY A 633 5.22 14.17 -19.88
CA GLY A 633 4.18 15.17 -19.63
C GLY A 633 4.76 16.56 -19.35
N GLY A 634 5.85 16.62 -18.57
CA GLY A 634 6.59 17.84 -18.29
C GLY A 634 7.22 18.45 -19.54
N VAL A 635 7.92 17.62 -20.34
CA VAL A 635 8.54 18.04 -21.61
C VAL A 635 7.51 18.54 -22.61
N LEU A 636 6.43 17.78 -22.81
CA LEU A 636 5.39 18.09 -23.79
C LEU A 636 4.69 19.41 -23.43
N THR A 637 4.34 19.59 -22.16
CA THR A 637 3.68 20.81 -21.68
C THR A 637 4.61 22.01 -21.80
N ARG A 638 5.88 21.86 -21.44
CA ARG A 638 6.89 22.91 -21.63
C ARG A 638 7.07 23.28 -23.10
N TYR A 639 7.10 22.29 -24.00
CA TYR A 639 7.18 22.53 -25.45
C TYR A 639 5.98 23.35 -25.95
N PHE A 640 4.76 23.00 -25.55
CA PHE A 640 3.56 23.76 -25.96
C PHE A 640 3.50 25.17 -25.37
N LEU A 641 3.99 25.35 -24.14
CA LEU A 641 4.07 26.67 -23.50
C LEU A 641 5.12 27.57 -24.17
N VAL A 642 6.34 27.07 -24.37
CA VAL A 642 7.47 27.89 -24.82
C VAL A 642 7.53 28.00 -26.33
N SER A 643 7.41 26.87 -27.04
CA SER A 643 7.63 26.82 -28.50
C SER A 643 6.37 27.12 -29.30
N ARG A 644 5.19 26.76 -28.77
CA ARG A 644 3.89 26.99 -29.44
C ARG A 644 3.07 28.13 -28.84
N ASN A 645 3.52 28.70 -27.71
CA ASN A 645 2.89 29.83 -27.02
C ASN A 645 1.38 29.62 -26.73
N ILE A 646 0.98 28.38 -26.40
CA ILE A 646 -0.41 28.06 -26.07
C ILE A 646 -0.72 28.59 -24.67
N ARG A 647 -1.91 29.20 -24.49
CA ARG A 647 -2.36 29.75 -23.21
C ARG A 647 -2.40 28.69 -22.12
N THR A 648 -1.87 29.01 -20.94
CA THR A 648 -1.84 28.12 -19.76
C THR A 648 -3.23 27.61 -19.34
N ALA A 649 -4.28 28.42 -19.51
CA ALA A 649 -5.66 28.02 -19.21
C ALA A 649 -6.19 26.92 -20.15
N THR A 650 -5.87 27.02 -21.45
CA THR A 650 -6.27 26.01 -22.44
C THR A 650 -5.58 24.68 -22.19
N LEU A 651 -4.26 24.72 -21.96
CA LEU A 651 -3.49 23.51 -21.62
C LEU A 651 -3.99 22.87 -20.33
N LEU A 652 -4.29 23.66 -19.29
CA LEU A 652 -4.85 23.13 -18.05
C LEU A 652 -6.19 22.41 -18.28
N LEU A 653 -7.11 23.01 -19.03
CA LEU A 653 -8.41 22.40 -19.35
C LEU A 653 -8.23 21.05 -20.06
N VAL A 654 -7.40 21.03 -21.11
CA VAL A 654 -7.11 19.81 -21.87
C VAL A 654 -6.47 18.75 -20.97
N SER A 655 -5.46 19.12 -20.18
CA SER A 655 -4.79 18.18 -19.27
C SER A 655 -5.73 17.60 -18.21
N VAL A 656 -6.66 18.37 -17.65
CA VAL A 656 -7.63 17.85 -16.66
C VAL A 656 -8.66 16.94 -17.33
N ILE A 657 -9.18 17.29 -18.51
CA ILE A 657 -10.12 16.44 -19.25
C ILE A 657 -9.47 15.10 -19.60
N VAL A 658 -8.26 15.13 -20.17
CA VAL A 658 -7.52 13.91 -20.53
C VAL A 658 -7.27 13.05 -19.29
N HIS A 659 -6.86 13.66 -18.18
CA HIS A 659 -6.64 12.94 -16.93
C HIS A 659 -7.95 12.30 -16.41
N ALA A 660 -9.06 13.03 -16.42
CA ALA A 660 -10.36 12.51 -16.00
C ALA A 660 -10.82 11.32 -16.87
N VAL A 661 -10.63 11.40 -18.19
CA VAL A 661 -10.94 10.30 -19.11
C VAL A 661 -10.07 9.06 -18.83
N ILE A 662 -8.78 9.23 -18.60
CA ILE A 662 -7.88 8.11 -18.26
C ILE A 662 -8.29 7.44 -16.95
N LEU A 663 -8.58 8.22 -15.91
CA LEU A 663 -9.02 7.67 -14.62
C LEU A 663 -10.41 7.02 -14.71
N GLY A 664 -11.32 7.61 -15.48
CA GLY A 664 -12.64 7.03 -15.74
C GLY A 664 -12.56 5.71 -16.51
N ALA A 665 -11.71 5.64 -17.53
CA ALA A 665 -11.44 4.41 -18.27
C ALA A 665 -10.82 3.33 -17.37
N ALA A 666 -9.85 3.69 -16.51
CA ALA A 666 -9.28 2.76 -15.54
C ALA A 666 -10.33 2.26 -14.53
N ALA A 667 -11.24 3.13 -14.07
CA ALA A 667 -12.29 2.76 -13.13
C ALA A 667 -13.35 1.81 -13.72
N ALA A 668 -13.63 1.94 -15.03
CA ALA A 668 -14.59 1.13 -15.75
C ALA A 668 -14.01 -0.20 -16.27
N TRP A 669 -12.68 -0.34 -16.33
CA TRP A 669 -12.04 -1.51 -16.92
C TRP A 669 -12.07 -2.73 -15.98
N PRO A 670 -12.68 -3.88 -16.38
CA PRO A 670 -12.78 -5.07 -15.54
C PRO A 670 -11.41 -5.63 -15.15
N LEU A 671 -11.16 -5.83 -13.84
CA LEU A 671 -9.83 -6.20 -13.34
C LEU A 671 -9.27 -7.51 -13.92
N GLU A 672 -10.14 -8.48 -14.25
CA GLU A 672 -9.73 -9.77 -14.82
C GLU A 672 -8.91 -9.61 -16.12
N ASP A 673 -9.25 -8.58 -16.90
CA ASP A 673 -8.69 -8.30 -18.23
C ASP A 673 -7.42 -7.45 -18.18
N TRP A 674 -7.00 -6.98 -16.99
CA TRP A 674 -5.77 -6.23 -16.87
C TRP A 674 -4.55 -7.13 -17.09
N THR A 675 -3.72 -6.75 -18.06
CA THR A 675 -2.43 -7.37 -18.35
C THR A 675 -1.29 -6.49 -17.84
N ARG A 676 -0.06 -7.01 -17.76
CA ARG A 676 1.11 -6.19 -17.39
C ARG A 676 1.28 -4.98 -18.32
N ALA A 677 0.93 -5.13 -19.60
CA ALA A 677 0.96 -4.05 -20.58
C ALA A 677 -0.09 -2.97 -20.30
N THR A 678 -1.34 -3.34 -19.97
CA THR A 678 -2.37 -2.34 -19.64
C THR A 678 -2.02 -1.58 -18.37
N PHE A 679 -1.47 -2.24 -17.34
CA PHE A 679 -0.93 -1.56 -16.17
C PHE A 679 0.15 -0.54 -16.54
N ALA A 680 1.13 -0.95 -17.35
CA ALA A 680 2.19 -0.05 -17.78
C ALA A 680 1.65 1.18 -18.51
N VAL A 681 0.71 0.99 -19.44
CA VAL A 681 0.07 2.10 -20.18
C VAL A 681 -0.65 3.06 -19.25
N ILE A 682 -1.42 2.56 -18.27
CA ILE A 682 -2.16 3.41 -17.33
C ILE A 682 -1.18 4.15 -16.39
N PHE A 683 -0.12 3.50 -15.91
CA PHE A 683 0.93 4.17 -15.12
C PHE A 683 1.62 5.29 -15.91
N VAL A 684 2.03 5.05 -17.15
CA VAL A 684 2.64 6.09 -18.01
C VAL A 684 1.64 7.23 -18.24
N SER A 685 0.38 6.91 -18.52
CA SER A 685 -0.65 7.91 -18.83
C SER A 685 -0.99 8.78 -17.61
N ALA A 686 -1.08 8.18 -16.43
CA ALA A 686 -1.26 8.91 -15.16
C ALA A 686 -0.04 9.80 -14.86
N GLY A 687 1.16 9.28 -15.06
CA GLY A 687 2.41 10.03 -14.96
C GLY A 687 2.41 11.24 -15.90
N LEU A 688 2.06 11.02 -17.18
CA LEU A 688 1.99 12.06 -18.21
C LEU A 688 1.04 13.18 -17.83
N CYS A 689 -0.14 12.84 -17.31
CA CYS A 689 -1.10 13.85 -16.85
C CYS A 689 -0.56 14.63 -15.65
N THR A 690 0.02 13.93 -14.67
CA THR A 690 0.58 14.55 -13.46
C THR A 690 1.74 15.50 -13.79
N GLY A 691 2.64 15.06 -14.67
CA GLY A 691 3.80 15.83 -15.12
C GLY A 691 3.45 17.11 -15.89
N ALA A 692 2.23 17.24 -16.42
CA ALA A 692 1.78 18.44 -17.09
C ALA A 692 1.51 19.62 -16.13
N TYR A 693 1.13 19.35 -14.88
CA TYR A 693 0.66 20.40 -13.97
C TYR A 693 1.77 21.27 -13.41
N PHE A 694 2.96 20.70 -13.17
CA PHE A 694 4.09 21.43 -12.59
C PHE A 694 4.62 22.54 -13.52
N PRO A 695 4.88 22.30 -14.83
CA PRO A 695 5.25 23.37 -15.76
C PRO A 695 4.17 24.44 -15.93
N LEU A 696 2.88 24.06 -15.91
CA LEU A 696 1.77 25.03 -15.99
C LEU A 696 1.76 25.97 -14.80
N ALA A 697 1.94 25.44 -13.59
CA ALA A 697 2.00 26.24 -12.37
C ALA A 697 3.28 27.10 -12.33
N ALA A 698 4.43 26.56 -12.76
CA ALA A 698 5.68 27.29 -12.85
C ALA A 698 5.60 28.47 -13.83
N ALA A 699 5.02 28.27 -15.01
CA ALA A 699 4.80 29.34 -15.98
C ALA A 699 3.89 30.44 -15.42
N ARG A 700 2.79 30.08 -14.74
CA ARG A 700 1.89 31.06 -14.10
C ARG A 700 2.59 31.87 -13.01
N LEU A 701 3.44 31.26 -12.19
CA LEU A 701 4.18 31.99 -11.15
C LEU A 701 5.26 32.90 -11.77
N ALA A 702 5.89 32.48 -12.87
CA ALA A 702 6.83 33.30 -13.62
C ALA A 702 6.13 34.53 -14.25
N ASP A 703 4.94 34.35 -14.84
CA ASP A 703 4.14 35.45 -15.43
C ASP A 703 3.78 36.54 -14.41
N VAL A 704 3.64 36.19 -13.14
CA VAL A 704 3.33 37.11 -12.02
C VAL A 704 4.61 37.66 -11.36
N GLY A 705 5.79 37.31 -11.89
CA GLY A 705 7.07 37.86 -11.43
C GLY A 705 7.60 37.24 -10.12
N VAL A 706 7.14 36.05 -9.74
CA VAL A 706 7.66 35.36 -8.54
C VAL A 706 9.10 34.90 -8.80
N GLU A 707 10.01 35.22 -7.87
CA GLU A 707 11.41 34.80 -7.93
C GLU A 707 11.54 33.27 -8.06
N THR A 708 12.40 32.79 -8.96
CA THR A 708 12.56 31.37 -9.32
C THR A 708 12.74 30.43 -8.13
N GLY A 709 13.63 30.75 -7.18
CA GLY A 709 13.85 29.92 -5.99
C GLY A 709 12.61 29.85 -5.09
N ARG A 710 11.93 30.98 -4.87
CA ARG A 710 10.67 31.03 -4.11
C ARG A 710 9.53 30.31 -4.82
N ALA A 711 9.43 30.44 -6.15
CA ALA A 711 8.45 29.72 -6.96
C ALA A 711 8.69 28.21 -6.84
N ALA A 712 9.94 27.75 -6.98
CA ALA A 712 10.32 26.36 -6.80
C ALA A 712 9.96 25.85 -5.39
N SER A 713 10.37 26.55 -4.32
CA SER A 713 10.02 26.14 -2.95
C SER A 713 8.52 26.03 -2.73
N ARG A 714 7.75 26.98 -3.28
CA ARG A 714 6.30 27.02 -3.09
C ARG A 714 5.59 25.88 -3.84
N LEU A 715 6.00 25.58 -5.07
CA LEU A 715 5.44 24.46 -5.84
C LEU A 715 5.84 23.12 -5.24
N GLU A 716 7.12 22.96 -4.90
CA GLU A 716 7.66 21.74 -4.29
C GLU A 716 6.98 21.41 -2.96
N MET A 717 6.84 22.41 -2.09
CA MET A 717 6.09 22.27 -0.84
C MET A 717 4.64 21.86 -1.11
N SER A 718 4.00 22.47 -2.10
CA SER A 718 2.59 22.17 -2.39
C SER A 718 2.41 20.76 -2.91
N ASP A 719 3.27 20.32 -3.84
CA ASP A 719 3.23 18.98 -4.44
C ASP A 719 3.38 17.91 -3.37
N HIS A 720 4.41 18.05 -2.53
CA HIS A 720 4.73 17.04 -1.53
C HIS A 720 3.83 17.06 -0.30
N ILE A 721 3.29 18.21 0.12
CA ILE A 721 2.25 18.22 1.16
C ILE A 721 0.93 17.63 0.61
N GLY A 722 0.63 17.88 -0.67
CA GLY A 722 -0.47 17.22 -1.39
C GLY A 722 -0.27 15.72 -1.47
N ALA A 723 0.92 15.26 -1.85
CA ALA A 723 1.28 13.85 -1.90
C ALA A 723 1.29 13.21 -0.50
N ALA A 724 1.71 13.93 0.56
CA ALA A 724 1.67 13.43 1.92
C ALA A 724 0.22 13.15 2.37
N ALA A 725 -0.67 14.12 2.15
CA ALA A 725 -2.10 13.98 2.43
C ALA A 725 -2.73 12.89 1.56
N GLY A 726 -2.39 12.85 0.27
CA GLY A 726 -2.87 11.84 -0.67
C GLY A 726 -2.44 10.43 -0.29
N ALA A 727 -1.19 10.21 0.08
CA ALA A 727 -0.69 8.92 0.53
C ALA A 727 -1.38 8.46 1.82
N PHE A 728 -1.48 9.36 2.81
CA PHE A 728 -2.12 9.05 4.09
C PHE A 728 -3.60 8.72 3.91
N LEU A 729 -4.37 9.63 3.30
CA LEU A 729 -5.82 9.48 3.19
C LEU A 729 -6.20 8.38 2.21
N THR A 730 -5.51 8.24 1.07
CA THR A 730 -5.85 7.20 0.09
C THR A 730 -5.66 5.81 0.67
N ALA A 731 -4.50 5.54 1.29
CA ALA A 731 -4.19 4.21 1.80
C ALA A 731 -4.98 3.85 3.07
N LEU A 732 -5.12 4.78 4.03
CA LEU A 732 -5.73 4.47 5.33
C LEU A 732 -7.24 4.65 5.34
N VAL A 733 -7.79 5.50 4.48
CA VAL A 733 -9.20 5.91 4.56
C VAL A 733 -9.93 5.63 3.24
N ILE A 734 -9.57 6.31 2.15
CA ILE A 734 -10.38 6.34 0.92
C ILE A 734 -10.49 4.94 0.29
N VAL A 735 -9.38 4.21 0.09
CA VAL A 735 -9.41 2.88 -0.54
C VAL A 735 -10.12 1.84 0.35
N PRO A 736 -9.82 1.70 1.66
CA PRO A 736 -10.55 0.77 2.52
C PRO A 736 -12.06 1.07 2.58
N VAL A 737 -12.45 2.35 2.67
CA VAL A 737 -13.84 2.79 2.83
C VAL A 737 -14.63 2.64 1.53
N LEU A 738 -14.10 3.17 0.42
CA LEU A 738 -14.83 3.31 -0.84
C LEU A 738 -14.55 2.18 -1.84
N GLY A 739 -13.44 1.46 -1.69
CA GLY A 739 -12.90 0.61 -2.74
C GLY A 739 -12.29 1.42 -3.90
N ILE A 740 -11.88 0.71 -4.94
CA ILE A 740 -11.02 1.28 -5.99
C ILE A 740 -11.78 2.24 -6.91
N THR A 741 -12.91 1.80 -7.46
CA THR A 741 -13.67 2.57 -8.46
C THR A 741 -14.09 3.93 -7.93
N LEU A 742 -14.62 3.96 -6.71
CA LEU A 742 -15.08 5.19 -6.07
C LEU A 742 -13.91 6.10 -5.64
N THR A 743 -12.75 5.53 -5.30
CA THR A 743 -11.53 6.31 -5.06
C THR A 743 -11.10 7.10 -6.31
N LEU A 744 -11.13 6.45 -7.48
CA LEU A 744 -10.80 7.12 -8.75
C LEU A 744 -11.81 8.23 -9.09
N VAL A 745 -13.10 8.06 -8.76
CA VAL A 745 -14.10 9.12 -8.90
C VAL A 745 -13.76 10.33 -8.01
N VAL A 746 -13.35 10.11 -6.76
CA VAL A 746 -12.91 11.20 -5.86
C VAL A 746 -11.71 11.96 -6.45
N PHE A 747 -10.75 11.25 -7.06
CA PHE A 747 -9.61 11.90 -7.72
C PHE A 747 -10.01 12.72 -8.94
N ILE A 748 -10.95 12.22 -9.76
CA ILE A 748 -11.51 12.97 -10.89
C ILE A 748 -12.16 14.27 -10.39
N LEU A 749 -13.00 14.18 -9.36
CA LEU A 749 -13.67 15.35 -8.78
C LEU A 749 -12.66 16.37 -8.23
N LEU A 750 -11.64 15.91 -7.51
CA LEU A 750 -10.56 16.77 -6.99
C LEU A 750 -9.83 17.51 -8.12
N MET A 751 -9.54 16.84 -9.24
CA MET A 751 -8.92 17.50 -10.39
C MET A 751 -9.85 18.48 -11.12
N LEU A 752 -11.14 18.14 -11.27
CA LEU A 752 -12.13 18.99 -11.93
C LEU A 752 -12.35 20.32 -11.20
N VAL A 753 -12.18 20.37 -9.87
CA VAL A 753 -12.20 21.63 -9.11
C VAL A 753 -11.23 22.65 -9.70
N ASN A 754 -10.04 22.23 -10.16
CA ASN A 754 -9.06 23.15 -10.75
C ASN A 754 -9.53 23.83 -12.05
N VAL A 755 -10.41 23.16 -12.82
CA VAL A 755 -11.01 23.76 -14.02
C VAL A 755 -12.01 24.85 -13.64
N LEU A 756 -12.85 24.58 -12.63
CA LEU A 756 -13.77 25.58 -12.07
C LEU A 756 -12.99 26.81 -11.57
N LEU A 757 -11.89 26.58 -10.84
CA LEU A 757 -11.04 27.66 -10.34
C LEU A 757 -10.39 28.47 -11.47
N ALA A 758 -9.95 27.81 -12.55
CA ALA A 758 -9.36 28.49 -13.70
C ALA A 758 -10.40 29.28 -14.53
N ALA A 759 -11.67 28.88 -14.51
CA ALA A 759 -12.76 29.57 -15.20
C ALA A 759 -13.19 30.86 -14.49
N LEU A 760 -12.94 30.97 -13.18
CA LEU A 760 -13.17 32.21 -12.44
C LEU A 760 -12.20 33.28 -12.94
N LYS A 761 -12.65 34.19 -13.83
CA LYS A 761 -11.85 35.35 -14.29
C LYS A 761 -11.36 36.18 -13.08
N GLU A 762 -10.06 36.19 -12.84
CA GLU A 762 -9.38 37.00 -11.83
C GLU A 762 -8.74 38.22 -12.53
N ARG A 763 -8.82 39.44 -11.96
CA ARG A 763 -8.09 40.61 -12.51
C ARG A 763 -6.58 40.45 -12.21
N ARG A 764 -5.72 40.86 -13.15
CA ARG A 764 -4.27 40.95 -12.91
C ARG A 764 -4.02 42.05 -11.87
N PRO A 765 -3.22 41.80 -10.81
CA PRO A 765 -2.81 42.86 -9.90
C PRO A 765 -1.85 43.81 -10.62
N GLU A 766 -1.96 45.11 -10.35
CA GLU A 766 -0.95 46.08 -10.79
C GLU A 766 0.36 45.89 -10.01
N PRO A 767 1.52 45.99 -10.67
CA PRO A 767 2.82 45.83 -10.02
C PRO A 767 3.09 47.02 -9.09
N GLY A 768 3.26 46.78 -7.78
CA GLY A 768 3.80 47.80 -6.86
C GLY A 768 3.27 47.81 -5.42
N MET A 769 2.15 47.15 -5.10
CA MET A 769 1.60 47.16 -3.74
C MET A 769 1.79 45.82 -3.02
N PHE A 770 2.86 45.70 -2.25
CA PHE A 770 3.11 44.55 -1.38
C PHE A 770 3.27 45.00 0.08
N ALA A 771 2.14 45.25 0.75
CA ALA A 771 2.07 45.30 2.21
C ALA A 771 0.99 44.33 2.69
N GLU A 772 1.35 43.39 3.57
CA GLU A 772 0.39 42.49 4.23
C GLU A 772 -0.36 43.31 5.30
N MET A 773 -1.62 43.66 5.06
CA MET A 773 -2.46 44.22 6.12
C MET A 773 -3.01 43.09 7.02
N PRO A 774 -2.98 43.23 8.36
CA PRO A 774 -3.55 42.24 9.29
C PRO A 774 -5.00 41.84 8.99
N ALA A 775 -5.81 42.78 8.47
CA ALA A 775 -7.19 42.57 8.07
C ALA A 775 -7.38 41.52 6.95
N VAL A 776 -6.36 41.27 6.14
CA VAL A 776 -6.41 40.28 5.04
C VAL A 776 -6.20 38.86 5.57
N VAL A 777 -5.28 38.70 6.54
CA VAL A 777 -5.02 37.42 7.20
C VAL A 777 -6.24 36.97 7.99
N THR A 778 -6.88 37.89 8.73
CA THR A 778 -8.11 37.62 9.47
C THR A 778 -9.27 37.24 8.54
N ARG A 779 -9.43 37.90 7.39
CA ARG A 779 -10.45 37.55 6.40
C ARG A 779 -10.23 36.15 5.80
N ARG A 780 -8.99 35.81 5.41
CA ARG A 780 -8.66 34.46 4.89
C ARG A 780 -8.92 33.39 5.94
N LEU A 781 -8.48 33.62 7.18
CA LEU A 781 -8.73 32.72 8.30
C LEU A 781 -10.24 32.55 8.55
N GLY A 782 -11.02 33.62 8.44
CA GLY A 782 -12.48 33.59 8.56
C GLY A 782 -13.15 32.67 7.54
N TYR A 783 -12.80 32.74 6.25
CA TYR A 783 -13.33 31.82 5.23
C TYR A 783 -12.93 30.37 5.49
N VAL A 784 -11.70 30.13 5.92
CA VAL A 784 -11.22 28.78 6.24
C VAL A 784 -11.97 28.21 7.45
N MET A 785 -12.07 28.96 8.53
CA MET A 785 -12.81 28.56 9.74
C MET A 785 -14.29 28.33 9.44
N PHE A 786 -14.93 29.20 8.66
CA PHE A 786 -16.32 29.02 8.23
C PHE A 786 -16.49 27.74 7.40
N GLY A 787 -15.61 27.50 6.42
CA GLY A 787 -15.64 26.28 5.63
C GLY A 787 -15.46 25.02 6.46
N ILE A 788 -14.54 25.04 7.44
CA ILE A 788 -14.37 23.94 8.39
C ILE A 788 -15.65 23.75 9.21
N GLY A 789 -16.24 24.82 9.74
CA GLY A 789 -17.50 24.74 10.49
C GLY A 789 -18.64 24.11 9.69
N VAL A 790 -18.83 24.54 8.43
CA VAL A 790 -19.83 23.94 7.53
C VAL A 790 -19.52 22.47 7.25
N CYS A 791 -18.27 22.11 6.97
CA CYS A 791 -17.88 20.71 6.77
C CYS A 791 -18.17 19.86 8.01
N VAL A 792 -17.85 20.36 9.21
CA VAL A 792 -18.08 19.65 10.47
C VAL A 792 -19.57 19.43 10.72
N ILE A 793 -20.42 20.44 10.49
CA ILE A 793 -21.88 20.31 10.65
C ILE A 793 -22.43 19.25 9.68
N LEU A 794 -22.07 19.34 8.40
CA LEU A 794 -22.55 18.41 7.37
C LEU A 794 -22.02 16.98 7.62
N TRP A 795 -20.75 16.84 8.02
CA TRP A 795 -20.18 15.55 8.42
C TRP A 795 -20.84 14.99 9.66
N SER A 796 -21.12 15.81 10.68
CA SER A 796 -21.77 15.35 11.91
C SER A 796 -23.15 14.76 11.61
N ASN A 797 -23.97 15.42 10.80
CA ASN A 797 -25.28 14.91 10.39
C ASN A 797 -25.16 13.62 9.57
N LEU A 798 -24.20 13.55 8.65
CA LEU A 798 -23.95 12.36 7.82
C LEU A 798 -23.48 11.16 8.66
N LEU A 799 -22.58 11.39 9.62
CA LEU A 799 -22.06 10.35 10.50
C LEU A 799 -23.12 9.93 11.53
N ALA A 800 -23.98 10.83 12.00
CA ALA A 800 -25.13 10.50 12.85
C ALA A 800 -26.12 9.58 12.10
N HIS A 801 -26.43 9.89 10.84
CA HIS A 801 -27.25 9.00 10.01
C HIS A 801 -26.59 7.63 9.82
N SER A 802 -25.28 7.59 9.57
CA SER A 802 -24.53 6.34 9.45
C SER A 802 -24.51 5.54 10.76
N ALA A 803 -24.40 6.22 11.90
CA ALA A 803 -24.47 5.60 13.22
C ALA A 803 -25.84 4.97 13.48
N ASN A 804 -26.94 5.65 13.10
CA ASN A 804 -28.29 5.11 13.23
C ASN A 804 -28.47 3.81 12.41
N ILE A 805 -27.88 3.73 11.21
CA ILE A 805 -27.89 2.50 10.39
C ILE A 805 -27.13 1.35 11.07
N LEU A 806 -26.03 1.65 11.74
CA LEU A 806 -25.16 0.67 12.39
C LEU A 806 -25.59 0.34 13.83
N THR A 807 -26.60 1.02 14.35
CA THR A 807 -27.12 0.74 15.69
C THR A 807 -27.87 -0.58 15.61
N PRO A 808 -27.42 -1.64 16.31
CA PRO A 808 -28.11 -2.92 16.23
C PRO A 808 -29.54 -2.74 16.73
N ALA A 809 -30.51 -3.21 15.95
CA ALA A 809 -31.87 -3.37 16.46
C ALA A 809 -31.77 -4.26 17.70
N LEU A 810 -32.31 -3.81 18.83
CA LEU A 810 -32.38 -4.61 20.04
C LEU A 810 -33.01 -5.97 19.69
N PRO A 811 -32.44 -7.10 20.15
CA PRO A 811 -33.06 -8.40 19.94
C PRO A 811 -34.52 -8.34 20.38
N GLN A 812 -35.43 -8.97 19.65
CA GLN A 812 -36.87 -8.88 19.93
C GLN A 812 -37.20 -9.29 21.37
N GLN A 813 -36.47 -10.25 21.93
CA GLN A 813 -36.55 -10.65 23.34
C GLN A 813 -36.11 -9.53 24.31
N THR A 814 -35.06 -8.78 23.97
CA THR A 814 -34.61 -7.63 24.78
C THR A 814 -35.58 -6.47 24.68
N VAL A 815 -36.17 -6.22 23.50
CA VAL A 815 -37.25 -5.23 23.33
C VAL A 815 -38.46 -5.63 24.14
N GLN A 816 -38.92 -6.88 24.04
CA GLN A 816 -40.06 -7.41 24.80
C GLN A 816 -39.80 -7.38 26.31
N ALA A 817 -38.59 -7.70 26.76
CA ALA A 817 -38.22 -7.63 28.17
C ALA A 817 -38.14 -6.18 28.70
N LEU A 818 -37.62 -5.24 27.89
CA LEU A 818 -37.52 -3.83 28.26
C LEU A 818 -38.87 -3.12 28.25
N ALA A 819 -39.79 -3.56 27.42
CA ALA A 819 -41.01 -2.81 27.14
C ALA A 819 -42.28 -3.38 27.83
N ALA A 820 -42.09 -4.31 28.77
CA ALA A 820 -43.05 -4.66 29.84
C ALA A 820 -44.53 -4.78 29.43
N GLY A 821 -44.82 -5.39 28.27
CA GLY A 821 -46.19 -5.65 27.83
C GLY A 821 -46.89 -4.51 27.07
N LEU A 822 -46.17 -3.47 26.65
CA LEU A 822 -46.68 -2.48 25.69
C LEU A 822 -46.72 -3.08 24.27
N ASP A 823 -47.61 -2.60 23.41
CA ASP A 823 -47.52 -2.87 21.97
C ASP A 823 -46.47 -1.94 21.35
N PHE A 824 -45.61 -2.47 20.48
CA PHE A 824 -44.60 -1.67 19.77
C PHE A 824 -44.76 -1.83 18.27
N GLU A 825 -44.73 -0.71 17.56
CA GLU A 825 -44.65 -0.68 16.11
C GLU A 825 -43.19 -0.83 15.67
N LYS A 826 -42.95 -1.76 14.73
CA LYS A 826 -41.62 -1.97 14.16
C LYS A 826 -41.36 -0.87 13.14
N ASP A 827 -40.83 0.25 13.57
CA ASP A 827 -40.47 1.34 12.67
C ASP A 827 -39.19 0.98 11.91
N SER A 828 -39.34 0.45 10.70
CA SER A 828 -38.20 0.13 9.86
C SER A 828 -37.61 1.43 9.31
N ALA A 829 -36.41 1.80 9.74
CA ALA A 829 -35.62 2.88 9.12
C ALA A 829 -35.20 2.59 7.66
N VAL A 830 -35.67 1.47 7.08
CA VAL A 830 -35.67 1.24 5.65
C VAL A 830 -36.90 1.95 5.08
N ILE A 831 -36.73 3.24 4.77
CA ILE A 831 -37.67 3.92 3.89
C ILE A 831 -37.75 3.08 2.61
N ASN A 832 -38.96 2.56 2.35
CA ASN A 832 -39.36 1.96 1.09
C ASN A 832 -38.70 2.72 -0.08
N GLN A 833 -37.80 2.08 -0.80
CA GLN A 833 -37.48 2.50 -2.16
C GLN A 833 -38.26 1.61 -3.12
N PRO A 834 -38.91 2.18 -4.15
CA PRO A 834 -39.47 1.38 -5.24
C PRO A 834 -38.41 0.60 -6.02
#